data_AF-A0A928XYH9-F1
#
_entry.id   AF-A0A928XYH9-F1
#
_cell.length_a   1.000
_cell.length_b   1.000
_cell.length_c   1.000
_cell.angle_alpha   90.00
_cell.angle_beta   90.00
_cell.angle_gamma   90.00
#
_symmetry.space_group_name_H-M   'P 1'
#
loop_
_entity.id
_entity.type
_entity.pdbx_description
1 polymer ?
#
loop_
_entity_poly.entity_id
_entity_poly.type
_entity_poly.pdbx_seq_one_letter_code
_entity_poly.pdbx_strand_id
1 'polypeptide(L)'
;MKPSFPHLQCLHMAVLAALFILRASASAELDSSFVAQASHSVSDIAFQPDGKVLIGGAFTQVSGQARNYLARLHADGTVDATFAPNPDRDVAALAVQADGRVLVGGDFSSIAGTERHYLARLNADGTLDGSFPDPGIAGQNIDGLQIQPDGKILIIGDFSQVGGAARTHVARLNSDGSLGSGFAPTVNNRVFGITRLSTGQILISGAFTEVNGSPRQRIARLNADGTLDTSFNPAANAEVLSMVEQADGRIIMTGNFTTVNGVARNRIARLLPDGTLDPAYDPDINVQGLSMALQTDGRLVLAGWFTFVGGAWNPYLVRLNPDGSRDTSFTAYSNDGVFTVAPQADGRLLLSGLFTSVNSTSAPRIARLLNEPATQTITVTSPARVEWQRGGTAPETSRVSFELSTNGGGTYTTLGAGARIGGGWELTGLALPASGQIRARAFPTSGYFNGSAGLVEQVMTYDLGGMPGSTDYQKLTQAMDGGGSRGGSVNYTHDGSAGGWAGLSSVASPPETAKHGYIGQLYDVTGLQLAATPATVNETATRQLTAAQVMDDATTLPVLASSITWSVQSGPLTGIDANGLATAGAVYQDTLATAQGAYAGATGSLGFTVLDTIPDNFGTYAADGIGDDWQYQYFGAGNPNAGPSFDPDFDGHDNLFEFTAGLDPLSSTSRFLMINGRPADQPGRMSITIHPRLNDRTYTVKSSLTLGPGSTWAPLTSFTVSDDGLTRTITDTNAVEGAKFYKVEITKP
;
A
#
# COMPACT_ATOMS: atom_id res chain seq x y z
N MET A 1 -24.42 -19.83 -59.96
CA MET A 1 -25.14 -18.65 -59.43
C MET A 1 -24.80 -18.54 -57.95
N LYS A 2 -24.17 -17.44 -57.53
CA LYS A 2 -24.02 -17.06 -56.12
C LYS A 2 -25.41 -16.66 -55.57
N PRO A 3 -25.60 -16.70 -54.24
CA PRO A 3 -25.44 -15.45 -53.53
C PRO A 3 -24.51 -15.55 -52.32
N SER A 4 -23.90 -14.41 -52.05
CA SER A 4 -22.94 -14.08 -51.00
C SER A 4 -23.64 -13.40 -49.83
N PHE A 5 -23.27 -13.74 -48.59
CA PHE A 5 -23.36 -12.84 -47.43
C PHE A 5 -22.17 -13.13 -46.48
N PRO A 6 -21.31 -12.14 -46.19
CA PRO A 6 -20.29 -12.24 -45.15
C PRO A 6 -20.69 -11.36 -43.96
N HIS A 7 -21.13 -11.92 -42.84
CA HIS A 7 -21.16 -11.20 -41.55
C HIS A 7 -21.39 -12.17 -40.39
N LEU A 8 -20.36 -12.92 -39.96
CA LEU A 8 -20.40 -13.64 -38.68
C LEU A 8 -19.02 -14.01 -38.13
N GLN A 9 -18.04 -13.10 -38.23
CA GLN A 9 -16.71 -13.28 -37.60
C GLN A 9 -16.28 -12.12 -36.68
N CYS A 10 -17.17 -11.20 -36.29
CA CYS A 10 -16.85 -10.13 -35.33
C CYS A 10 -17.61 -10.17 -34.00
N LEU A 11 -18.39 -11.22 -33.72
CA LEU A 11 -19.18 -11.29 -32.47
C LEU A 11 -18.78 -12.42 -31.50
N HIS A 12 -17.74 -13.20 -31.81
CA HIS A 12 -17.26 -14.28 -30.92
C HIS A 12 -15.89 -13.98 -30.28
N MET A 13 -15.24 -12.86 -30.62
CA MET A 13 -13.99 -12.42 -29.96
C MET A 13 -14.21 -11.34 -28.89
N ALA A 14 -15.37 -10.66 -28.88
CA ALA A 14 -15.68 -9.64 -27.89
C ALA A 14 -16.36 -10.21 -26.62
N VAL A 15 -16.95 -11.41 -26.69
CA VAL A 15 -17.66 -12.03 -25.55
C VAL A 15 -16.73 -12.93 -24.72
N LEU A 16 -15.59 -13.37 -25.26
CA LEU A 16 -14.59 -14.12 -24.49
C LEU A 16 -13.59 -13.21 -23.74
N ALA A 17 -13.41 -11.95 -24.17
CA ALA A 17 -12.55 -10.97 -23.50
C ALA A 17 -13.27 -10.22 -22.35
N ALA A 18 -14.61 -10.21 -22.35
CA ALA A 18 -15.42 -9.55 -21.33
C ALA A 18 -15.72 -10.44 -20.10
N LEU A 19 -15.42 -11.74 -20.15
CA LEU A 19 -15.69 -12.68 -19.04
C LEU A 19 -14.51 -12.83 -18.05
N PHE A 20 -13.41 -12.08 -18.25
CA PHE A 20 -12.26 -12.04 -17.34
C PHE A 20 -12.02 -10.67 -16.68
N ILE A 21 -12.89 -9.69 -16.93
CA ILE A 21 -12.84 -8.36 -16.30
C ILE A 21 -14.16 -8.16 -15.55
N LEU A 22 -14.31 -8.84 -14.40
CA LEU A 22 -15.10 -8.42 -13.22
C LEU A 22 -15.19 -9.51 -12.12
N ARG A 23 -14.18 -10.38 -11.96
CA ARG A 23 -13.86 -10.78 -10.59
C ARG A 23 -12.99 -9.66 -10.06
N ALA A 24 -13.50 -8.87 -9.12
CA ALA A 24 -12.61 -8.24 -8.16
C ALA A 24 -11.75 -9.40 -7.62
N SER A 25 -10.50 -9.51 -8.07
CA SER A 25 -9.59 -10.52 -7.55
C SER A 25 -9.53 -10.25 -6.07
N ALA A 26 -10.04 -11.18 -5.25
CA ALA A 26 -10.08 -10.97 -3.82
C ALA A 26 -8.64 -10.72 -3.37
N SER A 27 -8.43 -9.58 -2.73
CA SER A 27 -7.13 -9.23 -2.19
C SER A 27 -6.61 -10.38 -1.33
N ALA A 28 -5.32 -10.64 -1.40
CA ALA A 28 -4.65 -11.69 -0.62
C ALA A 28 -4.90 -13.15 -1.11
N GLU A 29 -5.50 -13.37 -2.28
CA GLU A 29 -5.49 -14.69 -2.94
C GLU A 29 -4.12 -15.05 -3.52
N LEU A 30 -3.78 -16.34 -3.56
CA LEU A 30 -2.55 -16.83 -4.21
C LEU A 30 -2.69 -16.69 -5.74
N ASP A 31 -1.71 -16.07 -6.38
CA ASP A 31 -1.64 -15.98 -7.83
C ASP A 31 -1.18 -17.32 -8.44
N SER A 32 -2.12 -18.10 -8.92
CA SER A 32 -1.86 -19.41 -9.51
C SER A 32 -1.03 -19.37 -10.80
N SER A 33 -0.85 -18.18 -11.41
CA SER A 33 0.01 -18.02 -12.59
C SER A 33 1.49 -17.97 -12.25
N PHE A 34 1.85 -17.87 -10.96
CA PHE A 34 3.23 -17.82 -10.48
C PHE A 34 3.66 -19.16 -9.87
N VAL A 35 4.55 -19.89 -10.53
CA VAL A 35 4.82 -21.33 -10.21
C VAL A 35 6.23 -21.62 -9.66
N ALA A 36 6.78 -20.71 -8.85
CA ALA A 36 8.11 -20.88 -8.27
C ALA A 36 8.10 -21.67 -6.95
N GLN A 37 9.10 -22.53 -6.74
CA GLN A 37 9.34 -23.22 -5.46
C GLN A 37 10.85 -23.33 -5.21
N ALA A 38 11.32 -23.17 -3.96
CA ALA A 38 12.74 -23.30 -3.63
C ALA A 38 13.01 -24.43 -2.61
N SER A 39 14.21 -25.03 -2.65
CA SER A 39 14.56 -26.15 -1.77
C SER A 39 14.78 -25.75 -0.30
N HIS A 40 15.21 -24.53 -0.02
CA HIS A 40 15.42 -23.97 1.32
C HIS A 40 14.93 -22.52 1.38
N SER A 41 15.16 -21.84 2.51
CA SER A 41 14.70 -20.46 2.73
C SER A 41 15.18 -19.52 1.64
N VAL A 42 14.26 -18.65 1.22
CA VAL A 42 14.54 -17.50 0.38
C VAL A 42 14.46 -16.28 1.28
N SER A 43 15.62 -15.68 1.53
CA SER A 43 15.79 -14.54 2.43
C SER A 43 15.31 -13.25 1.79
N ASP A 44 15.53 -13.10 0.48
CA ASP A 44 15.38 -11.83 -0.20
C ASP A 44 14.77 -11.95 -1.59
N ILE A 45 14.04 -10.89 -1.98
CA ILE A 45 13.41 -10.70 -3.28
C ILE A 45 13.65 -9.26 -3.75
N ALA A 46 14.15 -9.14 -4.98
CA ALA A 46 14.17 -7.88 -5.73
C ALA A 46 13.51 -8.07 -7.10
N PHE A 47 12.68 -7.13 -7.52
CA PHE A 47 11.99 -7.20 -8.81
C PHE A 47 12.58 -6.21 -9.82
N GLN A 48 12.45 -6.56 -11.10
CA GLN A 48 12.98 -5.79 -12.23
C GLN A 48 11.85 -5.18 -13.07
N PRO A 49 12.13 -4.10 -13.84
CA PRO A 49 11.14 -3.44 -14.71
C PRO A 49 10.48 -4.34 -15.75
N ASP A 50 11.17 -5.38 -16.21
CA ASP A 50 10.68 -6.34 -17.20
C ASP A 50 9.77 -7.43 -16.59
N GLY A 51 9.43 -7.31 -15.30
CA GLY A 51 8.60 -8.25 -14.57
C GLY A 51 9.36 -9.47 -14.05
N LYS A 52 10.67 -9.59 -14.31
CA LYS A 52 11.50 -10.65 -13.72
C LYS A 52 11.73 -10.41 -12.23
N VAL A 53 12.02 -11.50 -11.53
CA VAL A 53 12.20 -11.52 -10.07
C VAL A 53 13.54 -12.16 -9.75
N LEU A 54 14.38 -11.47 -8.99
CA LEU A 54 15.60 -12.01 -8.40
C LEU A 54 15.30 -12.52 -6.99
N ILE A 55 15.85 -13.68 -6.67
CA ILE A 55 15.71 -14.31 -5.34
C ILE A 55 17.08 -14.66 -4.77
N GLY A 56 17.27 -14.36 -3.50
CA GLY A 56 18.47 -14.66 -2.72
C GLY A 56 18.14 -15.47 -1.47
N GLY A 57 18.99 -16.42 -1.08
CA GLY A 57 18.81 -17.17 0.17
C GLY A 57 19.69 -18.39 0.29
N ALA A 58 19.26 -19.38 1.08
CA ALA A 58 19.99 -20.60 1.39
C ALA A 58 19.68 -21.78 0.44
N PHE A 59 18.87 -21.55 -0.60
CA PHE A 59 18.40 -22.60 -1.51
C PHE A 59 19.51 -23.09 -2.45
N THR A 60 19.38 -24.34 -2.88
CA THR A 60 20.28 -24.99 -3.86
C THR A 60 19.55 -25.43 -5.13
N GLN A 61 18.23 -25.37 -5.11
CA GLN A 61 17.37 -25.68 -6.25
C GLN A 61 16.15 -24.76 -6.27
N VAL A 62 15.70 -24.44 -7.48
CA VAL A 62 14.46 -23.70 -7.74
C VAL A 62 13.66 -24.45 -8.80
N SER A 63 12.44 -24.84 -8.47
CA SER A 63 11.54 -25.64 -9.31
C SER A 63 12.24 -26.87 -9.92
N GLY A 64 13.08 -27.55 -9.13
CA GLY A 64 13.87 -28.73 -9.51
C GLY A 64 15.16 -28.44 -10.32
N GLN A 65 15.43 -27.19 -10.70
CA GLN A 65 16.65 -26.79 -11.38
C GLN A 65 17.73 -26.39 -10.37
N ALA A 66 18.97 -26.86 -10.57
CA ALA A 66 20.10 -26.50 -9.71
C ALA A 66 20.42 -25.00 -9.83
N ARG A 67 20.18 -24.26 -8.75
CA ARG A 67 20.45 -22.82 -8.63
C ARG A 67 20.85 -22.57 -7.18
N ASN A 68 22.12 -22.28 -6.97
CA ASN A 68 22.66 -22.08 -5.63
C ASN A 68 22.58 -20.62 -5.23
N TYR A 69 21.83 -20.36 -4.16
CA TYR A 69 21.71 -19.13 -3.37
C TYR A 69 21.24 -17.86 -4.09
N LEU A 70 21.30 -17.81 -5.43
CA LEU A 70 20.83 -16.73 -6.27
C LEU A 70 20.22 -17.28 -7.57
N ALA A 71 19.00 -16.83 -7.89
CA ALA A 71 18.32 -17.16 -9.13
C ALA A 71 17.52 -15.97 -9.65
N ARG A 72 17.20 -16.00 -10.94
CA ARG A 72 16.21 -15.12 -11.56
C ARG A 72 15.04 -15.95 -12.06
N LEU A 73 13.84 -15.41 -11.89
CA LEU A 73 12.58 -15.95 -12.35
C LEU A 73 12.00 -15.03 -13.41
N HIS A 74 11.28 -15.61 -14.35
CA HIS A 74 10.38 -14.90 -15.25
C HIS A 74 9.13 -14.41 -14.49
N ALA A 75 8.33 -13.58 -15.16
CA ALA A 75 7.11 -13.00 -14.58
C ALA A 75 6.06 -14.06 -14.18
N ASP A 76 6.12 -15.27 -14.74
CA ASP A 76 5.28 -16.43 -14.38
C ASP A 76 5.90 -17.34 -13.30
N GLY A 77 7.05 -16.94 -12.74
CA GLY A 77 7.77 -17.72 -11.72
C GLY A 77 8.59 -18.88 -12.27
N THR A 78 8.66 -19.09 -13.59
CA THR A 78 9.58 -20.07 -14.18
C THR A 78 11.03 -19.59 -14.08
N VAL A 79 11.98 -20.51 -13.95
CA VAL A 79 13.41 -20.17 -13.76
C VAL A 79 14.02 -19.63 -15.06
N ASP A 80 14.65 -18.46 -15.00
CA ASP A 80 15.48 -17.95 -16.09
C ASP A 80 16.82 -18.70 -16.11
N ALA A 81 16.89 -19.71 -16.97
CA ALA A 81 18.05 -20.58 -17.05
C ALA A 81 19.33 -19.85 -17.49
N THR A 82 19.22 -18.68 -18.13
CA THR A 82 20.38 -17.93 -18.65
C THR A 82 21.11 -17.15 -17.55
N PHE A 83 20.44 -16.89 -16.42
CA PHE A 83 21.02 -16.20 -15.27
C PHE A 83 21.53 -17.21 -14.24
N ALA A 84 22.83 -17.48 -14.25
CA ALA A 84 23.45 -18.52 -13.42
C ALA A 84 24.76 -18.08 -12.75
N PRO A 85 24.73 -17.07 -11.86
CA PRO A 85 25.94 -16.54 -11.21
C PRO A 85 26.57 -17.50 -10.18
N ASN A 86 25.79 -18.42 -9.61
CA ASN A 86 26.27 -19.50 -8.73
C ASN A 86 27.27 -19.07 -7.64
N PRO A 87 26.88 -18.18 -6.71
CA PRO A 87 27.65 -17.92 -5.49
C PRO A 87 27.88 -19.21 -4.68
N ASP A 88 28.90 -19.20 -3.80
CA ASP A 88 29.26 -20.36 -2.98
C ASP A 88 28.55 -20.44 -1.62
N ARG A 89 27.88 -19.35 -1.19
CA ARG A 89 27.05 -19.27 0.01
C ARG A 89 25.86 -18.32 -0.17
N ASP A 90 25.08 -18.23 0.91
CA ASP A 90 23.85 -17.45 1.04
C ASP A 90 23.99 -16.00 0.54
N VAL A 91 22.96 -15.59 -0.21
CA VAL A 91 22.73 -14.20 -0.61
C VAL A 91 21.64 -13.62 0.28
N ALA A 92 21.95 -12.52 0.96
CA ALA A 92 21.07 -11.87 1.92
C ALA A 92 20.48 -10.55 1.41
N ALA A 93 21.14 -9.90 0.44
CA ALA A 93 20.72 -8.59 -0.09
C ALA A 93 20.86 -8.49 -1.61
N LEU A 94 19.92 -7.80 -2.24
CA LEU A 94 19.83 -7.59 -3.67
C LEU A 94 19.42 -6.15 -3.97
N ALA A 95 20.12 -5.49 -4.88
CA ALA A 95 19.71 -4.17 -5.35
C ALA A 95 19.82 -4.05 -6.86
N VAL A 96 18.69 -3.73 -7.51
CA VAL A 96 18.61 -3.54 -8.97
C VAL A 96 18.99 -2.10 -9.32
N GLN A 97 19.99 -1.94 -10.17
CA GLN A 97 20.42 -0.64 -10.67
C GLN A 97 19.60 -0.22 -11.90
N ALA A 98 19.57 1.08 -12.17
CA ALA A 98 18.77 1.67 -13.26
C ALA A 98 19.24 1.22 -14.66
N ASP A 99 20.48 0.74 -14.79
CA ASP A 99 21.05 0.18 -16.01
C ASP A 99 20.80 -1.35 -16.16
N GLY A 100 20.06 -1.95 -15.23
CA GLY A 100 19.74 -3.37 -15.21
C GLY A 100 20.82 -4.27 -14.58
N ARG A 101 21.94 -3.70 -14.12
CA ARG A 101 22.91 -4.44 -13.30
C ARG A 101 22.33 -4.74 -11.91
N VAL A 102 22.89 -5.75 -11.26
CA VAL A 102 22.42 -6.25 -9.96
C VAL A 102 23.57 -6.25 -8.98
N LEU A 103 23.42 -5.56 -7.86
CA LEU A 103 24.32 -5.72 -6.71
C LEU A 103 23.83 -6.88 -5.86
N VAL A 104 24.77 -7.71 -5.41
CA VAL A 104 24.53 -8.93 -4.65
C VAL A 104 25.36 -8.89 -3.38
N GLY A 105 24.71 -8.96 -2.22
CA GLY A 105 25.30 -8.95 -0.89
C GLY A 105 24.98 -10.22 -0.11
N GLY A 106 25.92 -10.73 0.69
CA GLY A 106 25.68 -11.89 1.54
C GLY A 106 26.93 -12.44 2.22
N ASP A 107 26.97 -13.76 2.39
CA ASP A 107 28.00 -14.49 3.16
C ASP A 107 29.01 -15.21 2.26
N PHE A 108 28.91 -15.01 0.93
CA PHE A 108 29.72 -15.69 -0.08
C PHE A 108 31.16 -15.17 -0.13
N SER A 109 32.07 -16.07 -0.49
CA SER A 109 33.49 -15.78 -0.76
C SER A 109 33.81 -15.81 -2.26
N SER A 110 32.92 -16.39 -3.06
CA SER A 110 33.07 -16.43 -4.51
C SER A 110 31.72 -16.41 -5.23
N ILE A 111 31.73 -15.86 -6.44
CA ILE A 111 30.58 -15.84 -7.35
C ILE A 111 31.09 -15.92 -8.79
N ALA A 112 30.38 -16.68 -9.62
CA ALA A 112 30.77 -16.99 -11.00
C ALA A 112 32.22 -17.56 -11.09
N GLY A 113 32.63 -18.33 -10.09
CA GLY A 113 33.98 -18.92 -9.99
C GLY A 113 35.10 -17.91 -9.71
N THR A 114 34.78 -16.66 -9.39
CA THR A 114 35.74 -15.61 -9.06
C THR A 114 35.62 -15.22 -7.60
N GLU A 115 36.76 -15.02 -6.93
CA GLU A 115 36.80 -14.53 -5.55
C GLU A 115 36.23 -13.11 -5.47
N ARG A 116 35.18 -12.98 -4.64
CA ARG A 116 34.46 -11.74 -4.35
C ARG A 116 33.89 -11.89 -2.95
N HIS A 117 34.43 -11.16 -2.00
CA HIS A 117 34.00 -11.28 -0.61
C HIS A 117 32.76 -10.44 -0.35
N TYR A 118 31.65 -11.12 -0.05
CA TYR A 118 30.39 -10.58 0.48
C TYR A 118 29.61 -9.61 -0.43
N LEU A 119 30.25 -9.02 -1.44
CA LEU A 119 29.66 -8.06 -2.36
C LEU A 119 30.18 -8.26 -3.79
N ALA A 120 29.25 -8.33 -4.74
CA ALA A 120 29.54 -8.37 -6.16
C ALA A 120 28.51 -7.57 -6.94
N ARG A 121 28.88 -7.19 -8.18
CA ARG A 121 27.94 -6.67 -9.17
C ARG A 121 27.87 -7.62 -10.36
N LEU A 122 26.66 -7.90 -10.80
CA LEU A 122 26.37 -8.69 -11.99
C LEU A 122 25.84 -7.79 -13.10
N ASN A 123 26.18 -8.11 -14.34
CA ASN A 123 25.53 -7.56 -15.52
C ASN A 123 24.08 -8.06 -15.61
N ALA A 124 23.28 -7.43 -16.48
CA ALA A 124 21.88 -7.80 -16.68
C ALA A 124 21.68 -9.25 -17.17
N ASP A 125 22.71 -9.88 -17.75
CA ASP A 125 22.69 -11.29 -18.15
C ASP A 125 23.11 -12.27 -17.03
N GLY A 126 23.54 -11.76 -15.88
CA GLY A 126 24.00 -12.57 -14.74
C GLY A 126 25.50 -12.88 -14.75
N THR A 127 26.25 -12.40 -15.75
CA THR A 127 27.72 -12.48 -15.73
C THR A 127 28.31 -11.50 -14.71
N LEU A 128 29.48 -11.81 -14.15
CA LEU A 128 30.16 -10.91 -13.22
C LEU A 128 30.62 -9.63 -13.93
N ASP A 129 30.32 -8.46 -13.35
CA ASP A 129 30.80 -7.18 -13.86
C ASP A 129 32.27 -6.96 -13.46
N GLY A 130 33.18 -7.14 -14.41
CA GLY A 130 34.62 -6.93 -14.20
C GLY A 130 35.02 -5.48 -13.89
N SER A 131 34.15 -4.49 -14.16
CA SER A 131 34.40 -3.08 -13.80
C SER A 131 34.14 -2.77 -12.33
N PHE A 132 33.55 -3.71 -11.58
CA PHE A 132 33.33 -3.65 -10.15
C PHE A 132 34.27 -4.65 -9.45
N PRO A 133 35.45 -4.21 -8.99
CA PRO A 133 36.40 -5.08 -8.30
C PRO A 133 35.89 -5.47 -6.89
N ASP A 134 36.59 -6.40 -6.24
CA ASP A 134 36.38 -6.68 -4.83
C ASP A 134 36.65 -5.40 -4.00
N PRO A 135 35.68 -4.89 -3.22
CA PRO A 135 35.87 -3.68 -2.41
C PRO A 135 36.82 -3.85 -1.22
N GLY A 136 37.33 -5.06 -0.95
CA GLY A 136 38.22 -5.36 0.16
C GLY A 136 37.49 -5.29 1.51
N ILE A 137 36.33 -5.95 1.60
CA ILE A 137 35.50 -6.00 2.81
C ILE A 137 36.06 -7.07 3.75
N ALA A 138 36.42 -6.69 4.99
CA ALA A 138 36.86 -7.62 6.02
C ALA A 138 35.80 -7.75 7.13
N GLY A 139 35.24 -8.94 7.31
CA GLY A 139 34.10 -9.16 8.18
C GLY A 139 33.48 -10.55 8.08
N GLN A 140 32.18 -10.61 8.35
CA GLN A 140 31.35 -11.81 8.23
C GLN A 140 30.43 -11.73 7.01
N ASN A 141 29.70 -10.62 6.83
CA ASN A 141 28.68 -10.53 5.78
C ASN A 141 28.16 -9.10 5.48
N ILE A 142 27.38 -9.01 4.39
CA ILE A 142 26.55 -7.85 4.02
C ILE A 142 25.07 -8.22 4.13
N ASP A 143 24.36 -7.48 5.00
CA ASP A 143 22.93 -7.66 5.28
C ASP A 143 22.02 -6.79 4.41
N GLY A 144 22.52 -5.67 3.89
CA GLY A 144 21.70 -4.70 3.17
C GLY A 144 22.49 -3.81 2.23
N LEU A 145 21.83 -3.45 1.13
CA LEU A 145 22.32 -2.69 0.01
C LEU A 145 21.33 -1.59 -0.36
N GLN A 146 21.82 -0.36 -0.40
CA GLN A 146 21.01 0.76 -0.87
C GLN A 146 21.76 1.61 -1.89
N ILE A 147 21.23 1.68 -3.10
CA ILE A 147 21.76 2.53 -4.18
C ILE A 147 21.28 3.96 -3.95
N GLN A 148 22.14 4.98 -4.06
CA GLN A 148 21.82 6.40 -3.99
C GLN A 148 21.59 7.00 -5.41
N PRO A 149 20.94 8.18 -5.56
CA PRO A 149 20.66 8.76 -6.88
C PRO A 149 21.91 9.10 -7.70
N ASP A 150 23.03 9.37 -7.03
CA ASP A 150 24.33 9.62 -7.65
C ASP A 150 25.10 8.32 -7.99
N GLY A 151 24.44 7.16 -7.85
CA GLY A 151 25.03 5.84 -8.12
C GLY A 151 25.92 5.30 -7.00
N LYS A 152 26.14 6.05 -5.91
CA LYS A 152 26.85 5.53 -4.74
C LYS A 152 26.05 4.42 -4.06
N ILE A 153 26.74 3.55 -3.34
CA ILE A 153 26.15 2.34 -2.75
C ILE A 153 26.40 2.39 -1.25
N LEU A 154 25.33 2.41 -0.47
CA LEU A 154 25.40 2.20 0.97
C LEU A 154 25.33 0.71 1.25
N ILE A 155 26.21 0.24 2.13
CA ILE A 155 26.27 -1.16 2.56
C ILE A 155 26.19 -1.22 4.08
N ILE A 156 25.47 -2.22 4.58
CA ILE A 156 25.37 -2.54 6.00
C ILE A 156 25.61 -4.03 6.26
N GLY A 157 26.06 -4.36 7.47
CA GLY A 157 26.24 -5.75 7.89
C GLY A 157 27.20 -5.89 9.06
N ASP A 158 27.84 -7.05 9.18
CA ASP A 158 28.82 -7.33 10.21
C ASP A 158 30.24 -7.34 9.62
N PHE A 159 30.75 -6.16 9.31
CA PHE A 159 32.11 -5.95 8.81
C PHE A 159 32.85 -4.88 9.60
N SER A 160 34.19 -4.94 9.56
CA SER A 160 35.08 -4.07 10.33
C SER A 160 35.94 -3.15 9.45
N GLN A 161 36.13 -3.51 8.17
CA GLN A 161 36.92 -2.74 7.22
C GLN A 161 36.35 -2.82 5.81
N VAL A 162 36.62 -1.78 5.03
CA VAL A 162 36.36 -1.71 3.59
C VAL A 162 37.55 -1.02 2.93
N GLY A 163 38.10 -1.58 1.87
CA GLY A 163 39.26 -1.02 1.16
C GLY A 163 40.47 -0.78 2.06
N GLY A 164 40.65 -1.59 3.11
CA GLY A 164 41.71 -1.43 4.12
C GLY A 164 41.50 -0.31 5.15
N ALA A 165 40.43 0.48 5.04
CA ALA A 165 40.07 1.50 6.04
C ALA A 165 39.11 0.92 7.08
N ALA A 166 39.24 1.34 8.34
CA ALA A 166 38.30 0.99 9.40
C ALA A 166 36.91 1.60 9.11
N ARG A 167 35.96 0.72 8.77
CA ARG A 167 34.57 1.04 8.43
C ARG A 167 33.73 -0.04 9.07
N THR A 168 33.14 0.26 10.22
CA THR A 168 32.42 -0.73 11.01
C THR A 168 30.93 -0.65 10.71
N HIS A 169 30.36 -1.76 10.24
CA HIS A 169 28.93 -2.01 10.02
C HIS A 169 28.19 -1.14 9.00
N VAL A 170 28.71 0.04 8.64
CA VAL A 170 28.13 0.95 7.64
C VAL A 170 29.25 1.55 6.80
N ALA A 171 29.11 1.49 5.48
CA ALA A 171 30.02 2.16 4.56
C ALA A 171 29.28 2.68 3.33
N ARG A 172 29.91 3.64 2.64
CA ARG A 172 29.47 4.13 1.34
C ARG A 172 30.55 3.89 0.30
N LEU A 173 30.22 3.14 -0.73
CA LEU A 173 31.04 2.93 -1.91
C LEU A 173 30.65 3.91 -3.01
N ASN A 174 31.60 4.20 -3.90
CA ASN A 174 31.32 4.84 -5.18
C ASN A 174 30.60 3.85 -6.11
N SER A 175 30.09 4.34 -7.24
CA SER A 175 29.41 3.52 -8.24
C SER A 175 30.30 2.45 -8.87
N ASP A 176 31.62 2.57 -8.76
CA ASP A 176 32.60 1.59 -9.24
C ASP A 176 32.99 0.55 -8.17
N GLY A 177 32.44 0.65 -6.94
CA GLY A 177 32.75 -0.26 -5.84
C GLY A 177 33.94 0.15 -4.98
N SER A 178 34.69 1.18 -5.35
CA SER A 178 35.73 1.74 -4.49
C SER A 178 35.13 2.42 -3.25
N LEU A 179 35.87 2.45 -2.13
CA LEU A 179 35.41 3.15 -0.92
C LEU A 179 35.28 4.66 -1.19
N GLY A 180 34.10 5.22 -0.90
CA GLY A 180 33.85 6.65 -1.00
C GLY A 180 34.55 7.46 0.09
N SER A 181 35.00 8.66 -0.25
CA SER A 181 35.52 9.62 0.73
C SER A 181 34.39 10.36 1.45
N GLY A 182 34.64 10.79 2.69
CA GLY A 182 33.79 11.75 3.40
C GLY A 182 32.48 11.22 4.01
N PHE A 183 32.17 9.92 3.95
CA PHE A 183 31.07 9.32 4.72
C PHE A 183 31.61 8.26 5.67
N ALA A 184 31.89 8.61 6.92
CA ALA A 184 32.62 7.76 7.87
C ALA A 184 31.99 7.67 9.25
N PRO A 185 30.72 7.25 9.37
CA PRO A 185 30.12 7.03 10.68
C PRO A 185 30.85 5.87 11.39
N THR A 186 31.09 6.01 12.70
CA THR A 186 31.51 4.90 13.56
C THR A 186 30.29 4.38 14.32
N VAL A 187 29.88 3.15 14.04
CA VAL A 187 28.79 2.47 14.74
C VAL A 187 29.38 1.32 15.53
N ASN A 188 28.98 1.17 16.80
CA ASN A 188 29.63 0.24 17.73
C ASN A 188 29.08 -1.19 17.73
N ASN A 189 28.07 -1.48 16.91
CA ASN A 189 27.47 -2.80 16.78
C ASN A 189 26.76 -2.93 15.43
N ARG A 190 26.30 -4.15 15.11
CA ARG A 190 25.65 -4.50 13.84
C ARG A 190 24.47 -3.60 13.51
N VAL A 191 24.41 -3.20 12.24
CA VAL A 191 23.30 -2.45 11.62
C VAL A 191 22.50 -3.43 10.77
N PHE A 192 21.20 -3.52 11.04
CA PHE A 192 20.27 -4.43 10.37
C PHE A 192 19.50 -3.78 9.22
N GLY A 193 19.18 -2.48 9.35
CA GLY A 193 18.37 -1.76 8.37
C GLY A 193 18.99 -0.42 7.97
N ILE A 194 18.79 -0.04 6.70
CA ILE A 194 19.22 1.25 6.15
C ILE A 194 18.16 1.82 5.23
N THR A 195 17.74 3.06 5.50
CA THR A 195 16.66 3.72 4.75
C THR A 195 17.11 5.12 4.38
N ARG A 196 17.12 5.44 3.08
CA ARG A 196 17.33 6.83 2.62
C ARG A 196 16.01 7.56 2.67
N LEU A 197 16.00 8.64 3.44
CA LEU A 197 14.87 9.54 3.55
C LEU A 197 14.71 10.40 2.28
N SER A 198 13.49 10.89 2.07
CA SER A 198 13.13 11.85 1.03
C SER A 198 14.01 13.12 1.10
N THR A 199 14.40 13.53 2.32
CA THR A 199 15.32 14.65 2.59
C THR A 199 16.76 14.42 2.13
N GLY A 200 17.13 13.18 1.79
CA GLY A 200 18.50 12.78 1.46
C GLY A 200 19.35 12.36 2.66
N GLN A 201 18.83 12.47 3.88
CA GLN A 201 19.43 11.87 5.07
C GLN A 201 19.29 10.34 5.04
N ILE A 202 20.06 9.67 5.89
CA ILE A 202 20.12 8.20 5.95
C ILE A 202 19.73 7.78 7.37
N LEU A 203 18.70 6.95 7.49
CA LEU A 203 18.38 6.27 8.74
C LEU A 203 19.10 4.93 8.81
N ILE A 204 19.61 4.61 10.00
CA ILE A 204 20.16 3.29 10.33
C ILE A 204 19.44 2.72 11.55
N SER A 205 19.18 1.42 11.52
CA SER A 205 18.63 0.65 12.65
C SER A 205 19.48 -0.59 12.93
N GLY A 206 19.60 -1.00 14.18
CA GLY A 206 20.45 -2.13 14.52
C GLY A 206 20.49 -2.47 16.01
N ALA A 207 21.57 -3.12 16.41
CA ALA A 207 21.90 -3.48 17.80
C ALA A 207 22.81 -2.44 18.50
N PHE A 208 23.17 -1.35 17.82
CA PHE A 208 24.11 -0.35 18.31
C PHE A 208 23.56 0.50 19.45
N THR A 209 24.46 0.96 20.31
CA THR A 209 24.19 1.89 21.43
C THR A 209 24.86 3.25 21.22
N GLU A 210 25.74 3.37 20.22
CA GLU A 210 26.55 4.55 19.98
C GLU A 210 26.79 4.77 18.48
N VAL A 211 26.75 6.04 18.07
CA VAL A 211 27.14 6.49 16.73
C VAL A 211 28.02 7.72 16.88
N ASN A 212 29.20 7.70 16.26
CA ASN A 212 30.19 8.80 16.32
C ASN A 212 30.51 9.23 17.76
N GLY A 213 30.65 8.30 18.69
CA GLY A 213 30.90 8.60 20.12
C GLY A 213 29.69 9.11 20.90
N SER A 214 28.53 9.27 20.26
CA SER A 214 27.31 9.80 20.88
C SER A 214 26.29 8.67 21.15
N PRO A 215 25.65 8.63 22.34
CA PRO A 215 24.62 7.64 22.65
C PRO A 215 23.45 7.69 21.66
N ARG A 216 23.15 6.54 21.05
CA ARG A 216 22.02 6.32 20.15
C ARG A 216 21.48 4.92 20.33
N GLN A 217 20.26 4.82 20.82
CA GLN A 217 19.66 3.55 21.17
C GLN A 217 18.98 2.94 19.94
N ARG A 218 19.74 2.13 19.19
CA ARG A 218 19.26 1.23 18.13
C ARG A 218 18.78 1.91 16.85
N ILE A 219 18.65 3.24 16.85
CA ILE A 219 18.19 4.04 15.73
C ILE A 219 19.03 5.33 15.67
N ALA A 220 19.45 5.74 14.48
CA ALA A 220 20.09 7.03 14.26
C ALA A 220 19.78 7.58 12.87
N ARG A 221 19.72 8.91 12.77
CA ARG A 221 19.68 9.62 11.50
C ARG A 221 21.04 10.24 11.21
N LEU A 222 21.56 9.98 10.03
CA LEU A 222 22.83 10.48 9.53
C LEU A 222 22.56 11.51 8.42
N ASN A 223 23.38 12.54 8.38
CA ASN A 223 23.42 13.46 7.24
C ASN A 223 24.07 12.78 6.03
N ALA A 224 24.01 13.44 4.86
CA ALA A 224 24.57 12.90 3.62
C ALA A 224 26.09 12.68 3.67
N ASP A 225 26.80 13.30 4.61
CA ASP A 225 28.23 13.12 4.89
C ASP A 225 28.52 12.12 6.02
N GLY A 226 27.48 11.46 6.57
CA GLY A 226 27.65 10.48 7.64
C GLY A 226 27.85 11.07 9.04
N THR A 227 27.79 12.40 9.18
CA THR A 227 27.69 13.02 10.49
C THR A 227 26.34 12.70 11.13
N LEU A 228 26.31 12.62 12.47
CA LEU A 228 25.10 12.29 13.21
C LEU A 228 24.17 13.51 13.26
N ASP A 229 22.90 13.34 12.91
CA ASP A 229 21.86 14.31 13.20
C ASP A 229 21.51 14.23 14.70
N THR A 230 21.93 15.25 15.45
CA THR A 230 21.75 15.26 16.90
C THR A 230 20.31 15.52 17.33
N SER A 231 19.48 16.10 16.44
CA SER A 231 18.08 16.45 16.71
C SER A 231 17.14 15.24 16.69
N PHE A 232 17.55 14.13 16.07
CA PHE A 232 16.79 12.89 15.99
C PHE A 232 17.34 11.86 16.98
N ASN A 233 16.61 11.60 18.06
CA ASN A 233 17.07 10.69 19.14
C ASN A 233 15.93 9.84 19.73
N PRO A 234 15.24 9.02 18.92
CA PRO A 234 14.37 7.98 19.46
C PRO A 234 15.18 6.94 20.25
N ALA A 235 14.56 6.34 21.25
CA ALA A 235 15.17 5.33 22.09
C ALA A 235 14.31 4.07 22.20
N ALA A 236 14.66 3.05 21.40
CA ALA A 236 14.10 1.70 21.54
C ALA A 236 14.91 0.89 22.56
N ASN A 237 14.25 0.08 23.38
CA ASN A 237 14.93 -0.72 24.41
C ASN A 237 15.57 -2.03 23.91
N ALA A 238 15.34 -2.43 22.68
CA ALA A 238 15.96 -3.60 22.04
C ALA A 238 16.14 -3.37 20.53
N GLU A 239 16.66 -4.37 19.81
CA GLU A 239 17.02 -4.26 18.39
C GLU A 239 15.87 -3.75 17.53
N VAL A 240 16.20 -2.82 16.63
CA VAL A 240 15.31 -2.38 15.56
C VAL A 240 15.83 -3.00 14.26
N LEU A 241 14.96 -3.77 13.60
CA LEU A 241 15.32 -4.63 12.49
C LEU A 241 15.11 -3.92 11.15
N SER A 242 13.94 -3.31 10.95
CA SER A 242 13.56 -2.66 9.68
C SER A 242 12.86 -1.32 9.89
N MET A 243 13.00 -0.43 8.91
CA MET A 243 12.34 0.88 8.87
C MET A 243 11.89 1.27 7.46
N VAL A 244 10.73 1.94 7.35
CA VAL A 244 10.23 2.55 6.11
C VAL A 244 9.72 3.97 6.36
N GLU A 245 9.94 4.87 5.41
CA GLU A 245 9.45 6.26 5.44
C GLU A 245 8.09 6.34 4.73
N GLN A 246 7.11 6.99 5.38
CA GLN A 246 5.82 7.34 4.80
C GLN A 246 5.91 8.63 3.97
N ALA A 247 4.93 8.87 3.09
CA ALA A 247 4.90 10.04 2.21
C ALA A 247 4.95 11.40 2.96
N ASP A 248 4.51 11.43 4.22
CA ASP A 248 4.52 12.61 5.09
C ASP A 248 5.77 12.71 5.98
N GLY A 249 6.77 11.86 5.76
CA GLY A 249 8.03 11.84 6.50
C GLY A 249 7.97 11.11 7.84
N ARG A 250 6.81 10.55 8.25
CA ARG A 250 6.76 9.63 9.41
C ARG A 250 7.50 8.34 9.09
N ILE A 251 8.01 7.68 10.12
CA ILE A 251 8.86 6.49 9.98
C ILE A 251 8.21 5.33 10.71
N ILE A 252 7.91 4.24 10.02
CA ILE A 252 7.46 3.00 10.68
C ILE A 252 8.67 2.11 10.91
N MET A 253 8.78 1.54 12.10
CA MET A 253 9.87 0.68 12.53
C MET A 253 9.36 -0.63 13.13
N THR A 254 10.08 -1.72 12.91
CA THR A 254 9.81 -3.04 13.51
C THR A 254 11.08 -3.66 14.10
N GLY A 255 10.94 -4.45 15.16
CA GLY A 255 12.06 -5.13 15.82
C GLY A 255 11.68 -5.92 17.07
N ASN A 256 12.63 -6.05 18.01
CA ASN A 256 12.46 -6.79 19.26
C ASN A 256 12.11 -5.91 20.47
N PHE A 257 11.99 -4.59 20.27
CA PHE A 257 11.70 -3.65 21.34
C PHE A 257 10.29 -3.87 21.93
N THR A 258 10.15 -3.52 23.20
CA THR A 258 8.88 -3.47 23.93
C THR A 258 8.56 -2.07 24.43
N THR A 259 9.51 -1.14 24.34
CA THR A 259 9.29 0.28 24.60
C THR A 259 10.05 1.16 23.61
N VAL A 260 9.47 2.32 23.31
CA VAL A 260 10.10 3.41 22.58
C VAL A 260 9.94 4.69 23.40
N ASN A 261 11.04 5.38 23.70
CA ASN A 261 11.07 6.56 24.57
C ASN A 261 10.41 6.30 25.94
N GLY A 262 10.51 5.07 26.45
CA GLY A 262 9.89 4.64 27.72
C GLY A 262 8.40 4.32 27.65
N VAL A 263 7.74 4.56 26.51
CA VAL A 263 6.32 4.20 26.28
C VAL A 263 6.24 2.77 25.77
N ALA A 264 5.31 1.99 26.30
CA ALA A 264 5.07 0.61 25.85
C ALA A 264 4.67 0.60 24.37
N ARG A 265 5.46 -0.10 23.56
CA ARG A 265 5.26 -0.34 22.13
C ARG A 265 5.91 -1.65 21.78
N ASN A 266 5.10 -2.65 21.48
CA ASN A 266 5.62 -3.99 21.22
C ASN A 266 5.94 -4.12 19.73
N ARG A 267 7.23 -4.12 19.43
CA ARG A 267 7.86 -4.63 18.21
C ARG A 267 7.48 -3.97 16.89
N ILE A 268 6.51 -3.06 16.89
CA ILE A 268 6.20 -2.14 15.81
C ILE A 268 5.81 -0.78 16.39
N ALA A 269 6.30 0.30 15.79
CA ALA A 269 6.00 1.66 16.20
C ALA A 269 6.10 2.60 15.00
N ARG A 270 5.48 3.78 15.13
CA ARG A 270 5.67 4.88 14.19
C ARG A 270 6.31 6.07 14.91
N LEU A 271 7.32 6.67 14.29
CA LEU A 271 7.95 7.90 14.72
C LEU A 271 7.46 9.07 13.86
N LEU A 272 7.36 10.24 14.46
CA LEU A 272 7.21 11.51 13.76
C LEU A 272 8.55 11.89 13.08
N PRO A 273 8.54 12.84 12.11
CA PRO A 273 9.77 13.24 11.41
C PRO A 273 10.88 13.77 12.32
N ASP A 274 10.56 14.23 13.53
CA ASP A 274 11.52 14.67 14.54
C ASP A 274 12.10 13.53 15.41
N GLY A 275 11.58 12.31 15.26
CA GLY A 275 11.99 11.13 16.02
C GLY A 275 11.22 10.90 17.32
N THR A 276 10.22 11.73 17.63
CA THR A 276 9.29 11.44 18.72
C THR A 276 8.34 10.30 18.35
N LEU A 277 7.83 9.59 19.35
CA LEU A 277 6.90 8.47 19.14
C LEU A 277 5.51 9.01 18.77
N ASP A 278 4.88 8.44 17.73
CA ASP A 278 3.46 8.66 17.44
C ASP A 278 2.59 7.87 18.44
N PRO A 279 1.85 8.55 19.34
CA PRO A 279 1.03 7.88 20.34
C PRO A 279 -0.22 7.22 19.75
N ALA A 280 -0.64 7.58 18.53
CA ALA A 280 -1.86 7.06 17.91
C ALA A 280 -1.64 5.75 17.14
N TYR A 281 -0.39 5.36 16.87
CA TYR A 281 -0.06 4.15 16.12
C TYR A 281 0.45 3.05 17.05
N ASP A 282 -0.40 2.07 17.34
CA ASP A 282 -0.06 0.91 18.20
C ASP A 282 -0.66 -0.41 17.69
N PRO A 283 -0.08 -1.03 16.65
CA PRO A 283 -0.57 -2.31 16.14
C PRO A 283 -0.36 -3.50 17.09
N ASP A 284 0.57 -3.39 18.05
CA ASP A 284 0.94 -4.41 19.05
C ASP A 284 1.16 -5.83 18.47
N ILE A 285 2.41 -6.17 18.12
CA ILE A 285 2.76 -7.52 17.63
C ILE A 285 3.56 -8.32 18.66
N ASN A 286 3.22 -9.61 18.77
CA ASN A 286 3.76 -10.46 19.83
C ASN A 286 5.18 -10.98 19.57
N VAL A 287 5.62 -11.04 18.31
CA VAL A 287 6.99 -11.41 17.89
C VAL A 287 7.44 -10.47 16.77
N GLN A 288 8.73 -10.46 16.46
CA GLN A 288 9.35 -9.51 15.53
C GLN A 288 8.75 -9.55 14.11
N GLY A 289 8.46 -8.36 13.57
CA GLY A 289 8.31 -8.15 12.13
C GLY A 289 9.69 -7.99 11.48
N LEU A 290 9.84 -8.52 10.27
CA LEU A 290 11.11 -8.58 9.54
C LEU A 290 11.14 -7.67 8.32
N SER A 291 10.05 -7.60 7.55
CA SER A 291 10.00 -6.88 6.28
C SER A 291 8.67 -6.13 6.12
N MET A 292 8.73 -4.96 5.50
CA MET A 292 7.64 -4.00 5.39
C MET A 292 7.48 -3.52 3.95
N ALA A 293 6.28 -3.67 3.39
CA ALA A 293 5.92 -3.15 2.08
C ALA A 293 4.87 -2.04 2.25
N LEU A 294 5.32 -0.78 2.15
CA LEU A 294 4.43 0.37 2.21
C LEU A 294 3.78 0.62 0.86
N GLN A 295 2.49 0.93 0.87
CA GLN A 295 1.65 1.16 -0.31
C GLN A 295 1.29 2.65 -0.44
N THR A 296 1.00 3.13 -1.65
CA THR A 296 0.70 4.56 -1.89
C THR A 296 -0.63 5.01 -1.29
N ASP A 297 -1.54 4.09 -0.96
CA ASP A 297 -2.75 4.36 -0.17
C ASP A 297 -2.48 4.50 1.35
N GLY A 298 -1.22 4.35 1.78
CA GLY A 298 -0.79 4.48 3.17
C GLY A 298 -0.90 3.20 3.99
N ARG A 299 -1.45 2.11 3.44
CA ARG A 299 -1.44 0.79 4.09
C ARG A 299 -0.04 0.18 4.07
N LEU A 300 0.20 -0.69 5.04
CA LEU A 300 1.49 -1.37 5.23
C LEU A 300 1.27 -2.87 5.25
N VAL A 301 1.94 -3.62 4.38
CA VAL A 301 2.02 -5.09 4.52
C VAL A 301 3.27 -5.42 5.33
N LEU A 302 3.10 -6.11 6.44
CA LEU A 302 4.15 -6.53 7.36
C LEU A 302 4.30 -8.04 7.29
N ALA A 303 5.54 -8.50 7.12
CA ALA A 303 5.95 -9.91 7.14
C ALA A 303 6.90 -10.16 8.32
N GLY A 304 6.81 -11.34 8.95
CA GLY A 304 7.75 -11.72 10.01
C GLY A 304 7.41 -13.02 10.73
N TRP A 305 7.74 -13.05 12.03
CA TRP A 305 7.59 -14.20 12.91
C TRP A 305 6.42 -14.08 13.91
N PHE A 306 5.66 -12.99 13.86
CA PHE A 306 4.51 -12.76 14.73
C PHE A 306 3.41 -13.79 14.47
N THR A 307 2.63 -14.08 15.50
CA THR A 307 1.43 -14.94 15.43
C THR A 307 0.17 -14.19 15.84
N PHE A 308 0.32 -13.07 16.55
CA PHE A 308 -0.76 -12.21 17.00
C PHE A 308 -0.45 -10.74 16.72
N VAL A 309 -1.50 -10.01 16.33
CA VAL A 309 -1.50 -8.57 16.07
C VAL A 309 -2.72 -7.97 16.76
N GLY A 310 -2.52 -7.02 17.67
CA GLY A 310 -3.58 -6.44 18.50
C GLY A 310 -4.35 -7.49 19.30
N GLY A 311 -3.66 -8.54 19.78
CA GLY A 311 -4.26 -9.65 20.51
C GLY A 311 -5.04 -10.68 19.67
N ALA A 312 -5.24 -10.45 18.37
CA ALA A 312 -5.94 -11.37 17.49
C ALA A 312 -4.97 -12.19 16.64
N TRP A 313 -5.28 -13.48 16.43
CA TRP A 313 -4.45 -14.39 15.66
C TRP A 313 -4.37 -13.92 14.20
N ASN A 314 -3.15 -13.68 13.72
CA ASN A 314 -2.84 -13.30 12.33
C ASN A 314 -1.36 -13.58 12.07
N PRO A 315 -1.00 -14.82 11.72
CA PRO A 315 0.39 -15.23 11.74
C PRO A 315 1.16 -14.81 10.49
N TYR A 316 2.37 -14.32 10.73
CA TYR A 316 3.49 -14.13 9.81
C TYR A 316 3.31 -13.10 8.69
N LEU A 317 2.07 -12.76 8.33
CA LEU A 317 1.73 -11.78 7.30
C LEU A 317 0.47 -11.01 7.72
N VAL A 318 0.54 -9.68 7.73
CA VAL A 318 -0.61 -8.81 8.05
C VAL A 318 -0.56 -7.56 7.19
N ARG A 319 -1.72 -7.04 6.79
CA ARG A 319 -1.83 -5.67 6.29
C ARG A 319 -2.41 -4.77 7.38
N LEU A 320 -1.79 -3.62 7.58
CA LEU A 320 -2.19 -2.60 8.53
C LEU A 320 -2.72 -1.37 7.79
N ASN A 321 -3.77 -0.78 8.33
CA ASN A 321 -4.31 0.51 7.90
C ASN A 321 -3.36 1.66 8.29
N PRO A 322 -3.52 2.86 7.70
CA PRO A 322 -2.69 4.01 8.03
C PRO A 322 -2.71 4.42 9.52
N ASP A 323 -3.74 4.03 10.26
CA ASP A 323 -3.85 4.26 11.71
C ASP A 323 -3.18 3.17 12.56
N GLY A 324 -2.72 2.07 11.94
CA GLY A 324 -2.10 0.93 12.61
C GLY A 324 -3.07 -0.19 13.00
N SER A 325 -4.38 0.00 12.77
CA SER A 325 -5.35 -1.10 12.90
C SER A 325 -5.13 -2.17 11.83
N ARG A 326 -5.57 -3.40 12.08
CA ARG A 326 -5.52 -4.47 11.09
C ARG A 326 -6.50 -4.20 9.96
N ASP A 327 -6.05 -4.36 8.72
CA ASP A 327 -6.94 -4.47 7.57
C ASP A 327 -7.56 -5.88 7.53
N THR A 328 -8.81 -6.01 7.95
CA THR A 328 -9.52 -7.30 8.01
C THR A 328 -9.92 -7.84 6.65
N SER A 329 -9.84 -7.04 5.58
CA SER A 329 -10.07 -7.52 4.21
C SER A 329 -8.87 -8.30 3.65
N PHE A 330 -7.69 -8.13 4.24
CA PHE A 330 -6.49 -8.88 3.88
C PHE A 330 -6.40 -10.18 4.67
N THR A 331 -6.84 -11.28 4.05
CA THR A 331 -7.02 -12.58 4.73
C THR A 331 -5.88 -13.57 4.49
N ALA A 332 -4.79 -13.16 3.83
CA ALA A 332 -3.68 -14.07 3.56
C ALA A 332 -2.94 -14.47 4.84
N TYR A 333 -2.57 -15.75 4.92
CA TYR A 333 -1.72 -16.29 5.96
C TYR A 333 -0.76 -17.34 5.38
N SER A 334 0.42 -17.44 5.98
CA SER A 334 1.36 -18.54 5.72
C SER A 334 1.39 -19.51 6.91
N ASN A 335 1.92 -20.70 6.69
CA ASN A 335 2.07 -21.69 7.77
C ASN A 335 3.40 -21.60 8.54
N ASP A 336 4.30 -20.72 8.12
CA ASP A 336 5.59 -20.46 8.77
C ASP A 336 6.06 -19.02 8.44
N GLY A 337 7.16 -18.58 9.06
CA GLY A 337 7.69 -17.22 8.96
C GLY A 337 7.90 -16.73 7.53
N VAL A 338 7.45 -15.50 7.27
CA VAL A 338 7.69 -14.76 6.04
C VAL A 338 8.85 -13.80 6.27
N PHE A 339 9.89 -13.93 5.46
CA PHE A 339 11.13 -13.17 5.56
C PHE A 339 11.06 -11.86 4.80
N THR A 340 10.47 -11.90 3.60
CA THR A 340 10.34 -10.73 2.73
C THR A 340 8.93 -10.61 2.19
N VAL A 341 8.43 -9.38 2.15
CA VAL A 341 7.31 -8.97 1.30
C VAL A 341 7.80 -7.90 0.33
N ALA A 342 7.61 -8.13 -0.98
CA ALA A 342 8.06 -7.22 -2.03
C ALA A 342 6.88 -6.81 -2.94
N PRO A 343 6.46 -5.54 -2.92
CA PRO A 343 5.35 -5.05 -3.72
C PRO A 343 5.77 -4.77 -5.17
N GLN A 344 5.05 -5.34 -6.14
CA GLN A 344 5.28 -5.15 -7.56
C GLN A 344 4.56 -3.90 -8.10
N ALA A 345 4.97 -3.43 -9.28
CA ALA A 345 4.42 -2.24 -9.92
C ALA A 345 2.88 -2.30 -10.12
N ASP A 346 2.33 -3.49 -10.35
CA ASP A 346 0.91 -3.73 -10.57
C ASP A 346 0.12 -3.96 -9.27
N GLY A 347 0.78 -3.86 -8.11
CA GLY A 347 0.18 -4.03 -6.79
C GLY A 347 0.32 -5.45 -6.22
N ARG A 348 0.67 -6.47 -7.03
CA ARG A 348 0.86 -7.83 -6.51
C ARG A 348 1.99 -7.88 -5.48
N LEU A 349 1.92 -8.84 -4.56
CA LEU A 349 2.89 -9.00 -3.49
C LEU A 349 3.68 -10.29 -3.68
N LEU A 350 5.00 -10.19 -3.78
CA LEU A 350 5.89 -11.35 -3.72
C LEU A 350 6.25 -11.63 -2.26
N LEU A 351 6.19 -12.88 -1.86
CA LEU A 351 6.54 -13.35 -0.53
C LEU A 351 7.69 -14.34 -0.61
N SER A 352 8.62 -14.27 0.33
CA SER A 352 9.59 -15.32 0.56
C SER A 352 9.79 -15.64 2.04
N GLY A 353 10.23 -16.86 2.34
CA GLY A 353 10.53 -17.25 3.72
C GLY A 353 10.68 -18.75 3.91
N LEU A 354 10.21 -19.25 5.06
CA LEU A 354 10.27 -20.66 5.46
C LEU A 354 8.96 -21.42 5.25
N PHE A 355 7.88 -20.73 4.86
CA PHE A 355 6.57 -21.34 4.64
C PHE A 355 6.59 -22.43 3.57
N THR A 356 5.79 -23.48 3.78
CA THR A 356 5.50 -24.49 2.76
C THR A 356 4.15 -24.27 2.08
N SER A 357 3.27 -23.48 2.69
CA SER A 357 1.97 -23.12 2.13
C SER A 357 1.56 -21.68 2.48
N VAL A 358 0.73 -21.11 1.60
CA VAL A 358 0.04 -19.84 1.78
C VAL A 358 -1.44 -20.09 1.50
N ASN A 359 -2.32 -19.63 2.39
CA ASN A 359 -3.77 -19.90 2.34
C ASN A 359 -4.06 -21.40 2.20
N SER A 360 -3.31 -22.24 2.92
CA SER A 360 -3.35 -23.71 2.83
C SER A 360 -3.01 -24.31 1.45
N THR A 361 -2.62 -23.50 0.47
CA THR A 361 -2.16 -23.97 -0.84
C THR A 361 -0.64 -24.11 -0.84
N SER A 362 -0.13 -25.21 -1.39
CA SER A 362 1.32 -25.46 -1.47
C SER A 362 2.02 -24.36 -2.27
N ALA A 363 2.92 -23.64 -1.60
CA ALA A 363 3.77 -22.63 -2.19
C ALA A 363 5.09 -22.60 -1.41
N PRO A 364 5.99 -23.58 -1.59
CA PRO A 364 7.20 -23.66 -0.78
C PRO A 364 8.14 -22.49 -1.02
N ARG A 365 8.36 -21.71 0.05
CA ARG A 365 9.39 -20.68 0.21
C ARG A 365 9.23 -19.41 -0.61
N ILE A 366 8.46 -19.44 -1.70
CA ILE A 366 8.19 -18.31 -2.59
C ILE A 366 6.72 -18.36 -3.00
N ALA A 367 6.03 -17.22 -2.93
CA ALA A 367 4.65 -17.09 -3.40
C ALA A 367 4.43 -15.71 -4.02
N ARG A 368 3.42 -15.58 -4.86
CA ARG A 368 2.87 -14.29 -5.27
C ARG A 368 1.40 -14.22 -4.87
N LEU A 369 1.00 -13.13 -4.24
CA LEU A 369 -0.38 -12.83 -3.90
C LEU A 369 -0.95 -11.78 -4.85
N LEU A 370 -2.22 -11.95 -5.18
CA LEU A 370 -3.06 -10.91 -5.74
C LEU A 370 -3.33 -9.85 -4.67
N ASN A 371 -3.53 -8.63 -5.13
CA ASN A 371 -3.79 -7.46 -4.31
C ASN A 371 -4.81 -6.59 -5.05
N GLU A 372 -5.39 -5.61 -4.37
CA GLU A 372 -6.20 -4.60 -5.04
C GLU A 372 -5.37 -3.87 -6.12
N PRO A 373 -5.98 -3.30 -7.17
CA PRO A 373 -5.23 -2.72 -8.27
C PRO A 373 -4.33 -1.55 -7.85
N ALA A 374 -3.11 -1.52 -8.41
CA ALA A 374 -2.28 -0.33 -8.44
C ALA A 374 -2.58 0.51 -9.69
N THR A 375 -2.66 1.83 -9.55
CA THR A 375 -2.78 2.75 -10.69
C THR A 375 -1.49 3.52 -10.88
N GLN A 376 -1.07 3.71 -12.14
CA GLN A 376 0.12 4.49 -12.48
C GLN A 376 -0.10 5.21 -13.81
N THR A 377 0.08 6.53 -13.83
CA THR A 377 -0.12 7.35 -15.03
C THR A 377 0.97 8.41 -15.12
N ILE A 378 1.69 8.42 -16.23
CA ILE A 378 2.60 9.52 -16.56
C ILE A 378 1.83 10.49 -17.45
N THR A 379 1.91 11.79 -17.16
CA THR A 379 1.28 12.84 -17.96
C THR A 379 2.30 13.93 -18.25
N VAL A 380 2.41 14.31 -19.52
CA VAL A 380 3.17 15.48 -19.96
C VAL A 380 2.14 16.50 -20.41
N THR A 381 1.79 17.46 -19.54
CA THR A 381 0.77 18.48 -19.83
C THR A 381 1.33 19.69 -20.56
N SER A 382 2.65 19.88 -20.54
CA SER A 382 3.33 20.97 -21.23
C SER A 382 4.80 20.59 -21.50
N PRO A 383 5.51 21.34 -22.37
CA PRO A 383 6.95 21.13 -22.57
C PRO A 383 7.80 21.30 -21.29
N ALA A 384 7.25 21.95 -20.26
CA ALA A 384 7.98 22.32 -19.05
C ALA A 384 7.77 21.37 -17.88
N ARG A 385 6.89 20.37 -18.02
CA ARG A 385 6.44 19.58 -16.87
C ARG A 385 6.02 18.17 -17.21
N VAL A 386 6.45 17.23 -16.38
CA VAL A 386 5.96 15.85 -16.36
C VAL A 386 5.49 15.47 -14.96
N GLU A 387 4.39 14.72 -14.89
CA GLU A 387 3.89 14.09 -13.68
C GLU A 387 3.91 12.57 -13.81
N TRP A 388 4.05 11.89 -12.67
CA TRP A 388 3.76 10.49 -12.49
C TRP A 388 2.86 10.29 -11.27
N GLN A 389 1.56 10.15 -11.54
CA GLN A 389 0.52 9.85 -10.56
C GLN A 389 0.50 8.36 -10.26
N ARG A 390 0.44 7.99 -8.98
CA ARG A 390 0.45 6.59 -8.52
C ARG A 390 -0.54 6.41 -7.38
N GLY A 391 -1.38 5.40 -7.43
CA GLY A 391 -2.46 5.18 -6.47
C GLY A 391 -2.74 3.72 -6.17
N GLY A 392 -3.66 3.50 -5.23
CA GLY A 392 -4.02 2.17 -4.75
C GLY A 392 -2.87 1.47 -4.04
N THR A 393 -2.65 0.21 -4.38
CA THR A 393 -1.67 -0.68 -3.74
C THR A 393 -0.25 -0.55 -4.31
N ALA A 394 -0.01 0.44 -5.17
CA ALA A 394 1.30 0.66 -5.78
C ALA A 394 2.37 0.80 -4.69
N PRO A 395 3.61 0.31 -4.92
CA PRO A 395 4.66 0.38 -3.92
C PRO A 395 5.05 1.84 -3.64
N GLU A 396 5.05 2.26 -2.38
CA GLU A 396 5.52 3.57 -1.98
C GLU A 396 7.05 3.68 -2.09
N THR A 397 7.58 4.87 -2.36
CA THR A 397 9.01 5.10 -2.56
C THR A 397 9.44 6.46 -2.03
N SER A 398 10.69 6.57 -1.59
CA SER A 398 11.26 7.86 -1.17
C SER A 398 11.88 8.66 -2.32
N ARG A 399 11.93 8.10 -3.56
CA ARG A 399 12.49 8.81 -4.71
C ARG A 399 11.94 8.36 -6.06
N VAL A 400 11.91 9.31 -7.00
CA VAL A 400 11.65 9.08 -8.42
C VAL A 400 12.67 9.83 -9.28
N SER A 401 13.03 9.26 -10.43
CA SER A 401 13.76 9.96 -11.50
C SER A 401 13.00 9.92 -12.81
N PHE A 402 13.06 11.01 -13.58
CA PHE A 402 12.51 11.10 -14.93
C PHE A 402 13.63 11.11 -15.97
N GLU A 403 13.36 10.48 -17.11
CA GLU A 403 14.29 10.35 -18.23
C GLU A 403 13.53 10.53 -19.55
N LEU A 404 14.20 11.07 -20.56
CA LEU A 404 13.66 11.33 -21.90
C LEU A 404 14.35 10.47 -22.96
N SER A 405 13.55 9.92 -23.85
CA SER A 405 13.99 9.26 -25.08
C SER A 405 13.38 9.96 -26.29
N THR A 406 14.22 10.27 -27.28
CA THR A 406 13.82 10.88 -28.56
C THR A 406 13.90 9.90 -29.73
N ASN A 407 14.27 8.64 -29.47
CA ASN A 407 14.44 7.59 -30.47
C ASN A 407 13.54 6.36 -30.20
N GLY A 408 12.35 6.57 -29.64
CA GLY A 408 11.37 5.50 -29.42
C GLY A 408 11.77 4.47 -28.38
N GLY A 409 12.70 4.83 -27.48
CA GLY A 409 13.05 4.04 -26.29
C GLY A 409 14.40 3.35 -26.39
N GLY A 410 15.14 3.55 -27.49
CA GLY A 410 16.47 2.98 -27.67
C GLY A 410 17.50 3.54 -26.68
N THR A 411 17.44 4.83 -26.38
CA THR A 411 18.32 5.49 -25.39
C THR A 411 17.56 6.51 -24.58
N TYR A 412 17.86 6.58 -23.29
CA TYR A 412 17.26 7.53 -22.36
C TYR A 412 18.33 8.45 -21.77
N THR A 413 17.99 9.74 -21.67
CA THR A 413 18.80 10.77 -21.01
C THR A 413 18.10 11.21 -19.74
N THR A 414 18.82 11.31 -18.62
CA THR A 414 18.26 11.77 -17.35
C THR A 414 17.77 13.21 -17.45
N LEU A 415 16.50 13.45 -17.07
CA LEU A 415 15.93 14.79 -16.93
C LEU A 415 16.16 15.35 -15.52
N GLY A 416 16.03 14.49 -14.50
CA GLY A 416 16.25 14.89 -13.11
C GLY A 416 15.47 14.04 -12.10
N ALA A 417 15.65 14.38 -10.82
CA ALA A 417 14.88 13.79 -9.72
C ALA A 417 13.51 14.45 -9.62
N GLY A 418 12.46 13.65 -9.43
CA GLY A 418 11.11 14.15 -9.22
C GLY A 418 10.93 14.78 -7.83
N ALA A 419 10.13 15.82 -7.75
CA ALA A 419 9.59 16.38 -6.52
C ALA A 419 8.26 15.68 -6.17
N ARG A 420 8.00 15.47 -4.88
CA ARG A 420 6.74 14.85 -4.41
C ARG A 420 5.57 15.82 -4.59
N ILE A 421 4.44 15.30 -5.06
CA ILE A 421 3.14 16.01 -5.13
C ILE A 421 2.03 15.12 -4.53
N GLY A 422 0.83 15.69 -4.35
CA GLY A 422 -0.35 14.90 -3.97
C GLY A 422 -0.58 13.77 -4.99
N GLY A 423 -0.59 12.53 -4.53
CA GLY A 423 -0.81 11.35 -5.37
C GLY A 423 0.39 10.91 -6.23
N GLY A 424 1.56 11.56 -6.16
CA GLY A 424 2.66 11.17 -7.05
C GLY A 424 3.90 12.05 -7.00
N TRP A 425 4.51 12.20 -8.18
CA TRP A 425 5.78 12.90 -8.39
C TRP A 425 5.71 13.79 -9.62
N GLU A 426 6.38 14.92 -9.61
CA GLU A 426 6.52 15.81 -10.78
C GLU A 426 7.97 16.20 -11.04
N LEU A 427 8.27 16.62 -12.26
CA LEU A 427 9.46 17.36 -12.57
C LEU A 427 9.09 18.56 -13.45
N THR A 428 9.48 19.75 -13.00
CA THR A 428 9.18 21.04 -13.64
C THR A 428 10.46 21.70 -14.19
N GLY A 429 10.31 22.80 -14.92
CA GLY A 429 11.46 23.54 -15.48
C GLY A 429 12.13 22.83 -16.66
N LEU A 430 11.40 21.93 -17.33
CA LEU A 430 11.90 21.16 -18.46
C LEU A 430 11.83 21.94 -19.78
N ALA A 431 12.51 21.42 -20.79
CA ALA A 431 12.40 21.85 -22.18
C ALA A 431 12.21 20.62 -23.08
N LEU A 432 11.06 19.95 -22.92
CA LEU A 432 10.75 18.73 -23.64
C LEU A 432 10.52 19.01 -25.14
N PRO A 433 11.03 18.16 -26.04
CA PRO A 433 10.72 18.25 -27.47
C PRO A 433 9.23 18.01 -27.74
N ALA A 434 8.76 18.37 -28.93
CA ALA A 434 7.35 18.24 -29.32
C ALA A 434 6.80 16.82 -29.20
N SER A 435 7.63 15.79 -29.32
CA SER A 435 7.25 14.41 -29.03
C SER A 435 8.44 13.63 -28.49
N GLY A 436 8.15 12.53 -27.81
CA GLY A 436 9.18 11.67 -27.24
C GLY A 436 8.58 10.61 -26.34
N GLN A 437 9.45 9.93 -25.59
CA GLN A 437 9.07 9.01 -24.53
C GLN A 437 9.62 9.48 -23.21
N ILE A 438 8.76 9.61 -22.21
CA ILE A 438 9.17 9.78 -20.82
C ILE A 438 9.20 8.42 -20.15
N ARG A 439 10.26 8.21 -19.36
CA ARG A 439 10.41 7.09 -18.45
C ARG A 439 10.54 7.59 -17.03
N ALA A 440 9.68 7.12 -16.14
CA ALA A 440 9.75 7.41 -14.73
C ALA A 440 10.18 6.14 -13.98
N ARG A 441 11.08 6.29 -13.01
CA ARG A 441 11.67 5.17 -12.25
C ARG A 441 11.56 5.41 -10.77
N ALA A 442 11.14 4.39 -10.03
CA ALA A 442 11.01 4.37 -8.58
C ALA A 442 11.79 3.20 -7.99
N PHE A 443 12.33 3.39 -6.78
CA PHE A 443 13.18 2.41 -6.10
C PHE A 443 12.57 2.07 -4.73
N PRO A 444 11.52 1.24 -4.67
CA PRO A 444 10.94 0.82 -3.40
C PRO A 444 11.87 -0.16 -2.69
N THR A 445 11.88 -0.07 -1.37
CA THR A 445 12.64 -0.97 -0.49
C THR A 445 11.89 -2.28 -0.29
N SER A 446 12.61 -3.39 -0.28
CA SER A 446 12.11 -4.74 0.01
C SER A 446 13.19 -5.55 0.73
N GLY A 447 12.98 -6.85 0.87
CA GLY A 447 13.98 -7.76 1.38
C GLY A 447 13.99 -7.97 2.89
N TYR A 448 14.87 -8.86 3.31
CA TYR A 448 15.10 -9.13 4.73
C TYR A 448 15.55 -7.84 5.40
N PHE A 449 14.87 -7.44 6.48
CA PHE A 449 15.12 -6.16 7.17
C PHE A 449 14.97 -4.89 6.31
N ASN A 450 14.25 -4.97 5.18
CA ASN A 450 14.16 -3.91 4.16
C ASN A 450 15.53 -3.49 3.60
N GLY A 451 16.51 -4.39 3.64
CA GLY A 451 17.87 -4.16 3.19
C GLY A 451 18.05 -4.13 1.67
N SER A 452 17.01 -4.37 0.88
CA SER A 452 17.09 -4.55 -0.57
C SER A 452 16.27 -3.52 -1.33
N ALA A 453 16.51 -3.41 -2.64
CA ALA A 453 15.83 -2.44 -3.50
C ALA A 453 15.43 -3.05 -4.85
N GLY A 454 14.12 -3.03 -5.13
CA GLY A 454 13.58 -3.29 -6.46
C GLY A 454 13.59 -2.04 -7.34
N LEU A 455 13.19 -2.21 -8.60
CA LEU A 455 13.06 -1.11 -9.56
C LEU A 455 11.70 -1.18 -10.27
N VAL A 456 10.87 -0.16 -10.06
CA VAL A 456 9.62 0.07 -10.81
C VAL A 456 9.90 1.07 -11.91
N GLU A 457 9.34 0.82 -13.08
CA GLU A 457 9.43 1.71 -14.23
C GLU A 457 8.06 1.87 -14.88
N GLN A 458 7.79 3.07 -15.41
CA GLN A 458 6.69 3.32 -16.32
C GLN A 458 7.21 4.15 -17.49
N VAL A 459 6.77 3.81 -18.70
CA VAL A 459 7.11 4.53 -19.93
C VAL A 459 5.83 5.07 -20.57
N MET A 460 5.89 6.30 -21.06
CA MET A 460 4.79 6.95 -21.77
C MET A 460 5.32 7.69 -22.99
N THR A 461 4.77 7.39 -24.17
CA THR A 461 5.00 8.17 -25.39
C THR A 461 4.08 9.38 -25.39
N TYR A 462 4.64 10.57 -25.52
CA TYR A 462 3.89 11.82 -25.55
C TYR A 462 4.06 12.54 -26.89
N ASP A 463 3.04 13.32 -27.26
CA ASP A 463 3.03 14.19 -28.43
C ASP A 463 2.36 15.52 -28.06
N LEU A 464 3.19 16.55 -27.90
CA LEU A 464 2.83 17.96 -27.73
C LEU A 464 2.62 18.65 -29.09
N GLY A 465 3.03 18.03 -30.20
CA GLY A 465 2.83 18.56 -31.56
C GLY A 465 1.37 18.55 -32.00
N GLY A 466 0.53 17.75 -31.31
CA GLY A 466 -0.93 17.77 -31.41
C GLY A 466 -1.63 18.62 -30.34
N MET A 467 -0.90 19.27 -29.43
CA MET A 467 -1.52 20.23 -28.50
C MET A 467 -1.86 21.49 -29.28
N PRO A 468 -3.14 21.89 -29.37
CA PRO A 468 -3.48 23.16 -29.99
C PRO A 468 -2.81 24.26 -29.15
N GLY A 469 -1.87 24.99 -29.75
CA GLY A 469 -1.75 26.40 -29.38
C GLY A 469 -3.13 27.01 -29.61
N SER A 470 -3.66 27.75 -28.64
CA SER A 470 -5.01 28.34 -28.67
C SER A 470 -5.37 28.76 -30.10
N THR A 471 -6.37 28.11 -30.69
CA THR A 471 -6.69 28.21 -32.12
C THR A 471 -7.06 29.64 -32.55
N ASP A 472 -7.35 30.52 -31.58
CA ASP A 472 -7.80 31.89 -31.81
C ASP A 472 -6.71 32.96 -31.61
N TYR A 473 -5.49 32.60 -31.19
CA TYR A 473 -4.41 33.57 -30.94
C TYR A 473 -3.24 33.42 -31.92
N GLN A 474 -3.25 34.23 -32.98
CA GLN A 474 -2.04 34.45 -33.78
C GLN A 474 -1.13 35.48 -33.09
N LYS A 475 0.09 35.05 -32.74
CA LYS A 475 1.16 35.97 -32.36
C LYS A 475 1.57 36.77 -33.61
N LEU A 476 1.10 38.01 -33.73
CA LEU A 476 1.56 38.92 -34.78
C LEU A 476 3.06 39.17 -34.61
N THR A 477 3.84 38.73 -35.59
CA THR A 477 5.29 38.95 -35.65
C THR A 477 5.56 40.44 -35.92
N GLN A 478 5.50 41.28 -34.89
CA GLN A 478 6.16 42.58 -34.92
C GLN A 478 7.18 42.70 -33.79
N ALA A 479 8.30 43.31 -34.13
CA ALA A 479 9.53 43.34 -33.37
C ALA A 479 9.30 43.86 -31.95
N MET A 480 9.82 43.12 -30.96
CA MET A 480 10.04 43.65 -29.63
C MET A 480 11.00 44.84 -29.74
N ASP A 481 10.54 46.05 -29.40
CA ASP A 481 11.44 47.12 -28.99
C ASP A 481 11.40 47.27 -27.47
N GLY A 482 12.34 48.06 -26.92
CA GLY A 482 12.53 48.23 -25.48
C GLY A 482 11.36 48.85 -24.71
N GLY A 483 10.20 49.10 -25.35
CA GLY A 483 8.99 49.63 -24.72
C GLY A 483 7.91 48.60 -24.37
N GLY A 484 7.92 47.38 -24.94
CA GLY A 484 6.89 46.36 -24.72
C GLY A 484 6.37 45.65 -25.97
N SER A 485 5.33 44.83 -25.83
CA SER A 485 4.64 44.10 -26.92
C SER A 485 3.14 44.43 -26.97
N ARG A 486 2.62 44.55 -28.20
CA ARG A 486 1.18 44.67 -28.51
C ARG A 486 0.67 43.34 -29.08
N GLY A 487 -0.40 42.78 -28.53
CA GLY A 487 -1.12 41.62 -29.06
C GLY A 487 -2.56 41.99 -29.36
N GLY A 488 -3.18 41.45 -30.41
CA GLY A 488 -4.58 41.72 -30.71
C GLY A 488 -5.24 40.63 -31.55
N SER A 489 -6.57 40.57 -31.50
CA SER A 489 -7.44 39.77 -32.34
C SER A 489 -8.50 40.65 -33.02
N VAL A 490 -9.43 40.05 -33.76
CA VAL A 490 -10.60 40.75 -34.32
C VAL A 490 -11.49 41.42 -33.25
N ASN A 491 -11.37 41.00 -31.98
CA ASN A 491 -12.27 41.42 -30.89
C ASN A 491 -11.58 42.26 -29.79
N TYR A 492 -10.25 42.30 -29.70
CA TYR A 492 -9.55 43.06 -28.64
C TYR A 492 -8.08 43.39 -28.99
N THR A 493 -7.49 44.32 -28.24
CA THR A 493 -6.06 44.68 -28.27
C THR A 493 -5.52 44.76 -26.83
N HIS A 494 -4.29 44.30 -26.61
CA HIS A 494 -3.59 44.35 -25.32
C HIS A 494 -2.16 44.89 -25.49
N ASP A 495 -1.78 45.79 -24.58
CA ASP A 495 -0.47 46.46 -24.53
C ASP A 495 0.29 46.00 -23.28
N GLY A 496 1.40 45.28 -23.42
CA GLY A 496 2.23 44.83 -22.30
C GLY A 496 3.64 45.44 -22.32
N SER A 497 4.05 46.18 -21.29
CA SER A 497 5.43 46.65 -21.16
C SER A 497 6.35 45.56 -20.57
N ALA A 498 7.54 45.38 -21.13
CA ALA A 498 8.59 44.60 -20.48
C ALA A 498 9.18 45.41 -19.30
N GLY A 499 8.77 45.09 -18.06
CA GLY A 499 9.44 45.60 -16.85
C GLY A 499 8.57 46.22 -15.73
N GLY A 500 7.24 46.21 -15.82
CA GLY A 500 6.36 46.69 -14.74
C GLY A 500 5.54 45.56 -14.10
N TRP A 501 5.41 45.55 -12.76
CA TRP A 501 4.65 44.55 -11.99
C TRP A 501 3.12 44.60 -12.16
N ALA A 502 2.59 45.45 -13.03
CA ALA A 502 1.16 45.50 -13.33
C ALA A 502 0.96 45.79 -14.83
N GLY A 503 0.59 44.77 -15.60
CA GLY A 503 -0.02 44.96 -16.92
C GLY A 503 -1.48 45.35 -16.73
N LEU A 504 -1.89 46.50 -17.26
CA LEU A 504 -3.29 46.95 -17.25
C LEU A 504 -4.00 46.38 -18.49
N SER A 505 -4.88 45.39 -18.29
CA SER A 505 -5.88 45.00 -19.29
C SER A 505 -7.08 45.93 -19.17
N SER A 506 -7.54 46.51 -20.28
CA SER A 506 -8.67 47.46 -20.29
C SER A 506 -9.71 47.12 -21.37
N VAL A 507 -10.40 45.96 -21.30
CA VAL A 507 -11.72 45.83 -21.98
C VAL A 507 -12.67 44.89 -21.23
N ALA A 508 -13.96 45.24 -21.35
CA ALA A 508 -15.12 44.71 -20.69
C ALA A 508 -15.64 43.39 -21.31
N SER A 509 -15.84 42.39 -20.46
CA SER A 509 -16.76 41.24 -20.55
C SER A 509 -16.81 40.41 -21.86
N PRO A 510 -16.64 39.07 -21.79
CA PRO A 510 -16.39 38.28 -20.59
C PRO A 510 -14.91 38.33 -20.15
N PRO A 511 -14.59 38.06 -18.88
CA PRO A 511 -13.22 38.03 -18.41
C PRO A 511 -12.53 36.74 -18.87
N GLU A 512 -11.98 36.73 -20.09
CA GLU A 512 -11.02 35.69 -20.47
C GLU A 512 -9.74 35.89 -19.63
N THR A 513 -9.33 34.86 -18.88
CA THR A 513 -8.35 34.96 -17.79
C THR A 513 -6.94 35.21 -18.30
N ALA A 514 -6.42 36.43 -18.13
CA ALA A 514 -5.00 36.71 -18.30
C ALA A 514 -4.18 35.98 -17.22
N LYS A 515 -3.18 35.17 -17.62
CA LYS A 515 -2.29 34.47 -16.68
C LYS A 515 -1.21 35.42 -16.15
N HIS A 516 -1.10 35.53 -14.83
CA HIS A 516 -0.06 36.33 -14.18
C HIS A 516 1.33 35.82 -14.60
N GLY A 517 2.19 36.70 -15.13
CA GLY A 517 3.55 36.36 -15.58
C GLY A 517 3.69 35.94 -17.06
N TYR A 518 2.60 35.84 -17.82
CA TYR A 518 2.62 35.51 -19.25
C TYR A 518 2.04 36.69 -20.04
N ILE A 519 2.90 37.57 -20.55
CA ILE A 519 2.47 38.76 -21.30
C ILE A 519 1.80 38.31 -22.61
N GLY A 520 0.50 38.62 -22.76
CA GLY A 520 -0.21 38.56 -24.03
C GLY A 520 -0.75 37.18 -24.46
N GLN A 521 -0.98 36.24 -23.53
CA GLN A 521 -1.69 34.99 -23.80
C GLN A 521 -2.98 34.93 -22.97
N LEU A 522 -4.10 34.88 -23.67
CA LEU A 522 -5.43 34.60 -23.12
C LEU A 522 -5.73 33.14 -23.44
N TYR A 523 -6.32 32.43 -22.48
CA TYR A 523 -6.60 31.00 -22.56
C TYR A 523 -8.07 30.75 -22.29
N ASP A 524 -8.64 29.76 -22.97
CA ASP A 524 -10.03 29.35 -22.79
C ASP A 524 -10.14 28.27 -21.72
N VAL A 525 -11.15 28.36 -20.86
CA VAL A 525 -11.48 27.27 -19.95
C VAL A 525 -12.09 26.13 -20.77
N THR A 526 -11.38 25.02 -20.90
CA THR A 526 -11.83 23.83 -21.63
C THR A 526 -12.39 22.73 -20.73
N GLY A 527 -12.11 22.80 -19.43
CA GLY A 527 -12.56 21.79 -18.48
C GLY A 527 -12.65 22.31 -17.05
N LEU A 528 -13.29 21.52 -16.19
CA LEU A 528 -13.37 21.77 -14.75
C LEU A 528 -13.05 20.48 -14.01
N GLN A 529 -12.02 20.51 -13.17
CA GLN A 529 -11.66 19.41 -12.29
C GLN A 529 -12.19 19.67 -10.88
N LEU A 530 -12.82 18.67 -10.28
CA LEU A 530 -13.39 18.74 -8.93
C LEU A 530 -12.66 17.76 -8.01
N ALA A 531 -12.53 18.08 -6.72
CA ALA A 531 -11.88 17.22 -5.74
C ALA A 531 -12.47 17.35 -4.33
N ALA A 532 -12.33 16.28 -3.53
CA ALA A 532 -12.64 16.21 -2.11
C ALA A 532 -11.56 15.39 -1.39
N THR A 533 -11.14 15.82 -0.19
CA THR A 533 -10.08 15.11 0.56
C THR A 533 -10.44 14.94 2.04
N PRO A 534 -10.57 13.68 2.53
CA PRO A 534 -10.74 12.44 1.75
C PRO A 534 -12.02 12.44 0.88
N ALA A 535 -12.08 11.55 -0.11
CA ALA A 535 -13.23 11.34 -1.00
C ALA A 535 -14.30 10.43 -0.36
N THR A 536 -14.55 10.61 0.94
CA THR A 536 -15.58 9.93 1.71
C THR A 536 -16.29 10.91 2.63
N VAL A 537 -17.51 10.62 3.05
CA VAL A 537 -18.22 11.42 4.06
C VAL A 537 -19.13 10.50 4.84
N ASN A 538 -19.17 10.63 6.16
CA ASN A 538 -20.15 9.90 6.95
C ASN A 538 -21.55 10.38 6.58
N GLU A 539 -22.54 9.51 6.60
CA GLU A 539 -23.92 9.90 6.40
C GLU A 539 -24.35 11.03 7.33
N THR A 540 -25.28 11.86 6.86
CA THR A 540 -25.73 13.12 7.53
C THR A 540 -24.65 14.18 7.77
N ALA A 541 -23.37 13.88 7.54
CA ALA A 541 -22.26 14.83 7.67
C ALA A 541 -22.01 15.62 6.37
N THR A 542 -21.05 16.54 6.43
CA THR A 542 -20.70 17.42 5.30
C THR A 542 -19.27 17.22 4.82
N ARG A 543 -19.03 17.44 3.52
CA ARG A 543 -17.72 17.36 2.85
C ARG A 543 -17.46 18.60 1.99
N GLN A 544 -16.34 19.28 2.25
CA GLN A 544 -15.90 20.40 1.43
C GLN A 544 -15.37 19.91 0.08
N LEU A 545 -15.94 20.44 -1.00
CA LEU A 545 -15.49 20.24 -2.37
C LEU A 545 -14.59 21.41 -2.80
N THR A 546 -13.67 21.13 -3.72
CA THR A 546 -12.76 22.11 -4.33
C THR A 546 -12.78 21.95 -5.86
N ALA A 547 -12.39 23.01 -6.57
CA ALA A 547 -12.40 23.02 -8.03
C ALA A 547 -11.15 23.70 -8.62
N ALA A 548 -10.75 23.24 -9.80
CA ALA A 548 -9.73 23.87 -10.62
C ALA A 548 -10.20 23.92 -12.08
N GLN A 549 -10.05 25.08 -12.73
CA GLN A 549 -10.30 25.22 -14.16
C GLN A 549 -9.15 24.61 -14.95
N VAL A 550 -9.47 23.92 -16.03
CA VAL A 550 -8.52 23.39 -17.01
C VAL A 550 -8.55 24.32 -18.21
N MET A 551 -7.39 24.86 -18.57
CA MET A 551 -7.23 25.73 -19.73
C MET A 551 -7.04 24.91 -21.01
N ASP A 552 -7.22 25.52 -22.18
CA ASP A 552 -6.95 24.93 -23.50
C ASP A 552 -5.49 24.48 -23.71
N ASP A 553 -4.55 25.02 -22.93
CA ASP A 553 -3.16 24.53 -22.84
C ASP A 553 -2.93 23.45 -21.76
N ALA A 554 -4.01 22.91 -21.20
CA ALA A 554 -4.04 21.95 -20.10
C ALA A 554 -3.46 22.46 -18.76
N THR A 555 -3.13 23.76 -18.62
CA THR A 555 -2.84 24.36 -17.32
C THR A 555 -4.06 24.24 -16.41
N THR A 556 -3.87 23.81 -15.16
CA THR A 556 -4.91 23.85 -14.13
C THR A 556 -4.68 25.03 -13.19
N LEU A 557 -5.74 25.79 -12.91
CA LEU A 557 -5.70 26.89 -11.95
C LEU A 557 -6.81 26.72 -10.91
N PRO A 558 -6.54 26.94 -9.62
CA PRO A 558 -7.58 26.83 -8.60
C PRO A 558 -8.67 27.87 -8.84
N VAL A 559 -9.92 27.46 -8.67
CA VAL A 559 -11.10 28.33 -8.73
C VAL A 559 -11.73 28.35 -7.34
N LEU A 560 -12.12 29.54 -6.89
CA LEU A 560 -12.86 29.67 -5.63
C LEU A 560 -14.15 28.85 -5.72
N ALA A 561 -14.43 28.03 -4.72
CA ALA A 561 -15.62 27.18 -4.72
C ALA A 561 -16.92 28.01 -4.82
N SER A 562 -16.92 29.23 -4.29
CA SER A 562 -18.01 30.22 -4.40
C SER A 562 -18.30 30.69 -5.84
N SER A 563 -17.39 30.45 -6.77
CA SER A 563 -17.55 30.79 -8.18
C SER A 563 -18.13 29.64 -9.02
N ILE A 564 -18.23 28.44 -8.45
CA ILE A 564 -18.74 27.25 -9.14
C ILE A 564 -20.24 27.13 -8.94
N THR A 565 -20.96 26.77 -10.00
CA THR A 565 -22.37 26.34 -9.89
C THR A 565 -22.38 24.85 -9.56
N TRP A 566 -22.65 24.51 -8.29
CA TRP A 566 -22.67 23.13 -7.81
C TRP A 566 -24.05 22.48 -7.98
N SER A 567 -24.05 21.16 -8.26
CA SER A 567 -25.26 20.34 -8.30
C SER A 567 -24.97 18.90 -7.88
N VAL A 568 -25.99 18.22 -7.38
CA VAL A 568 -25.94 16.76 -7.15
C VAL A 568 -26.28 16.06 -8.46
N GLN A 569 -25.37 15.24 -8.97
CA GLN A 569 -25.58 14.47 -10.19
C GLN A 569 -26.26 13.13 -9.90
N SER A 570 -25.82 12.42 -8.84
CA SER A 570 -26.40 11.14 -8.43
C SER A 570 -26.05 10.78 -6.99
N GLY A 571 -26.75 9.79 -6.44
CA GLY A 571 -26.46 9.21 -5.13
C GLY A 571 -26.92 10.05 -3.95
N PRO A 572 -26.55 9.66 -2.71
CA PRO A 572 -27.20 10.13 -1.49
C PRO A 572 -26.60 11.44 -0.98
N LEU A 573 -26.66 12.50 -1.79
CA LEU A 573 -26.41 13.87 -1.33
C LEU A 573 -27.73 14.61 -1.23
N THR A 574 -27.96 15.23 -0.08
CA THR A 574 -29.14 16.08 0.15
C THR A 574 -28.97 17.47 -0.46
N GLY A 575 -27.73 17.90 -0.70
CA GLY A 575 -27.43 19.13 -1.41
C GLY A 575 -25.94 19.47 -1.41
N ILE A 576 -25.58 20.49 -2.19
CA ILE A 576 -24.26 21.13 -2.18
C ILE A 576 -24.50 22.64 -2.12
N ASP A 577 -23.91 23.32 -1.15
CA ASP A 577 -24.10 24.77 -1.02
C ASP A 577 -23.26 25.58 -2.03
N ALA A 578 -23.46 26.90 -2.03
CA ALA A 578 -22.75 27.80 -2.95
C ALA A 578 -21.23 27.81 -2.73
N ASN A 579 -20.72 27.40 -1.56
CA ASN A 579 -19.31 27.33 -1.26
C ASN A 579 -18.73 25.92 -1.50
N GLY A 580 -19.50 25.00 -2.10
CA GLY A 580 -19.06 23.64 -2.37
C GLY A 580 -19.10 22.73 -1.15
N LEU A 581 -19.86 23.05 -0.10
CA LEU A 581 -20.07 22.14 1.02
C LEU A 581 -21.18 21.13 0.67
N ALA A 582 -20.79 19.89 0.36
CA ALA A 582 -21.71 18.80 0.08
C ALA A 582 -22.26 18.20 1.38
N THR A 583 -23.57 17.95 1.44
CA THR A 583 -24.22 17.32 2.60
C THR A 583 -24.69 15.92 2.22
N ALA A 584 -24.25 14.93 3.00
CA ALA A 584 -24.65 13.54 2.82
C ALA A 584 -26.07 13.29 3.33
N GLY A 585 -26.82 12.45 2.63
CA GLY A 585 -28.04 11.84 3.13
C GLY A 585 -27.74 10.66 4.04
N ALA A 586 -28.79 10.13 4.69
CA ALA A 586 -28.72 8.86 5.38
C ALA A 586 -28.57 7.73 4.35
N VAL A 587 -27.77 6.73 4.68
CA VAL A 587 -27.59 5.50 3.87
C VAL A 587 -27.59 4.31 4.81
N TYR A 588 -27.92 3.15 4.26
CA TYR A 588 -27.97 1.87 4.96
C TYR A 588 -26.93 0.86 4.45
N GLN A 589 -26.00 1.38 3.65
CA GLN A 589 -24.76 0.76 3.20
C GLN A 589 -23.89 1.86 2.58
N ASP A 590 -22.58 1.65 2.53
CA ASP A 590 -21.66 2.52 1.80
C ASP A 590 -22.13 2.75 0.36
N THR A 591 -22.48 4.00 0.03
CA THR A 591 -23.15 4.32 -1.24
C THR A 591 -22.42 5.43 -1.97
N LEU A 592 -22.14 5.21 -3.26
CA LEU A 592 -21.49 6.21 -4.10
C LEU A 592 -22.41 7.41 -4.39
N ALA A 593 -21.89 8.61 -4.17
CA ALA A 593 -22.47 9.87 -4.59
C ALA A 593 -21.63 10.52 -5.70
N THR A 594 -22.29 11.28 -6.58
CA THR A 594 -21.63 12.09 -7.61
C THR A 594 -22.06 13.54 -7.49
N ALA A 595 -21.10 14.42 -7.24
CA ALA A 595 -21.26 15.87 -7.35
C ALA A 595 -20.88 16.35 -8.75
N GLN A 596 -21.53 17.40 -9.22
CA GLN A 596 -21.18 18.11 -10.45
C GLN A 596 -20.95 19.59 -10.15
N GLY A 597 -20.08 20.21 -10.92
CA GLY A 597 -19.78 21.63 -10.89
C GLY A 597 -19.76 22.18 -12.31
N ALA A 598 -20.22 23.41 -12.47
CA ALA A 598 -20.15 24.15 -13.74
C ALA A 598 -19.51 25.52 -13.54
N TYR A 599 -18.59 25.88 -14.44
CA TYR A 599 -17.88 27.16 -14.41
C TYR A 599 -17.37 27.51 -15.80
N ALA A 600 -17.57 28.77 -16.21
CA ALA A 600 -17.10 29.31 -17.51
C ALA A 600 -17.45 28.44 -18.74
N GLY A 601 -18.62 27.78 -18.74
CA GLY A 601 -19.06 26.91 -19.83
C GLY A 601 -18.55 25.47 -19.75
N ALA A 602 -17.59 25.17 -18.87
CA ALA A 602 -17.11 23.81 -18.60
C ALA A 602 -17.87 23.15 -17.44
N THR A 603 -17.97 21.83 -17.47
CA THR A 603 -18.53 21.01 -16.39
C THR A 603 -17.52 19.97 -15.90
N GLY A 604 -17.59 19.65 -14.62
CA GLY A 604 -16.79 18.61 -13.97
C GLY A 604 -17.67 17.75 -13.09
N SER A 605 -17.27 16.49 -12.87
CA SER A 605 -17.96 15.56 -11.97
C SER A 605 -16.97 14.91 -11.00
N LEU A 606 -17.42 14.65 -9.78
CA LEU A 606 -16.65 14.01 -8.72
C LEU A 606 -17.48 12.93 -8.05
N GLY A 607 -17.00 11.68 -8.09
CA GLY A 607 -17.53 10.58 -7.27
C GLY A 607 -16.89 10.57 -5.88
N PHE A 608 -17.69 10.37 -4.83
CA PHE A 608 -17.20 10.12 -3.47
C PHE A 608 -18.21 9.27 -2.68
N THR A 609 -17.74 8.50 -1.70
CA THR A 609 -18.57 7.52 -0.98
C THR A 609 -19.21 8.14 0.26
N VAL A 610 -20.52 7.98 0.42
CA VAL A 610 -21.21 8.22 1.69
C VAL A 610 -21.15 6.94 2.52
N LEU A 611 -20.55 7.03 3.70
CA LEU A 611 -20.32 5.90 4.60
C LEU A 611 -21.53 5.70 5.51
N ASP A 612 -21.96 4.45 5.62
CA ASP A 612 -22.96 4.04 6.62
C ASP A 612 -22.32 4.01 8.00
N THR A 613 -22.82 4.85 8.91
CA THR A 613 -22.24 5.01 10.25
C THR A 613 -23.28 5.12 11.37
N ILE A 614 -24.57 5.19 11.03
CA ILE A 614 -25.71 5.23 11.93
C ILE A 614 -26.34 3.84 11.91
N PRO A 615 -26.13 3.02 12.94
CA PRO A 615 -26.71 1.68 12.99
C PRO A 615 -28.24 1.73 13.08
N ASP A 616 -28.89 0.78 12.42
CA ASP A 616 -30.33 0.49 12.50
C ASP A 616 -31.18 1.68 12.03
N ASN A 617 -30.91 2.13 10.80
CA ASN A 617 -31.60 3.21 10.09
C ASN A 617 -32.30 2.75 8.78
N PHE A 618 -32.45 1.44 8.56
CA PHE A 618 -32.91 0.81 7.32
C PHE A 618 -34.36 1.16 6.93
N GLY A 619 -34.56 2.27 6.23
CA GLY A 619 -35.85 2.62 5.62
C GLY A 619 -37.00 2.64 6.65
N THR A 620 -38.06 1.85 6.43
CA THR A 620 -39.21 1.75 7.36
C THR A 620 -38.94 0.88 8.59
N TYR A 621 -37.80 0.20 8.63
CA TYR A 621 -37.38 -0.71 9.70
C TYR A 621 -36.39 -0.08 10.67
N ALA A 622 -36.10 1.21 10.52
CA ALA A 622 -35.21 1.92 11.42
C ALA A 622 -35.63 1.79 12.89
N ALA A 623 -34.64 1.59 13.75
CA ALA A 623 -34.76 1.40 15.20
C ALA A 623 -35.57 0.16 15.61
N ASP A 624 -35.54 -0.91 14.81
CA ASP A 624 -36.24 -2.17 15.13
C ASP A 624 -35.38 -3.20 15.89
N GLY A 625 -34.11 -2.86 16.13
CA GLY A 625 -33.14 -3.68 16.85
C GLY A 625 -32.33 -4.60 15.93
N ILE A 626 -32.54 -4.56 14.62
CA ILE A 626 -31.79 -5.31 13.61
C ILE A 626 -30.92 -4.35 12.81
N GLY A 627 -29.67 -4.71 12.55
CA GLY A 627 -28.73 -3.83 11.83
C GLY A 627 -28.97 -3.78 10.33
N ASP A 628 -28.68 -2.63 9.74
CA ASP A 628 -28.89 -2.32 8.31
C ASP A 628 -28.22 -3.33 7.38
N ASP A 629 -26.96 -3.63 7.65
CA ASP A 629 -26.17 -4.62 6.91
C ASP A 629 -26.88 -5.98 6.83
N TRP A 630 -27.44 -6.43 7.95
CA TRP A 630 -28.10 -7.74 8.01
C TRP A 630 -29.42 -7.71 7.25
N GLN A 631 -30.26 -6.68 7.48
CA GLN A 631 -31.55 -6.57 6.79
C GLN A 631 -31.36 -6.44 5.28
N TYR A 632 -30.39 -5.63 4.84
CA TYR A 632 -30.07 -5.49 3.44
C TYR A 632 -29.51 -6.78 2.82
N GLN A 633 -28.60 -7.46 3.52
CA GLN A 633 -27.99 -8.71 3.05
C GLN A 633 -29.04 -9.80 2.75
N TYR A 634 -30.01 -10.00 3.65
CA TYR A 634 -30.97 -11.10 3.52
C TYR A 634 -32.23 -10.70 2.74
N PHE A 635 -32.71 -9.46 2.89
CA PHE A 635 -34.02 -9.09 2.36
C PHE A 635 -33.97 -8.04 1.24
N GLY A 636 -32.91 -7.23 1.20
CA GLY A 636 -32.81 -6.07 0.31
C GLY A 636 -33.78 -4.94 0.69
N ALA A 637 -33.68 -3.83 -0.04
CA ALA A 637 -34.43 -2.60 0.27
C ALA A 637 -35.96 -2.77 0.19
N GLY A 638 -36.67 -2.32 1.23
CA GLY A 638 -38.14 -2.21 1.24
C GLY A 638 -38.90 -3.54 1.30
N ASN A 639 -38.24 -4.62 1.72
CA ASN A 639 -38.86 -5.94 1.78
C ASN A 639 -39.76 -6.07 3.02
N PRO A 640 -41.07 -6.38 2.87
CA PRO A 640 -42.02 -6.48 3.97
C PRO A 640 -41.63 -7.49 5.06
N ASN A 641 -40.80 -8.49 4.73
CA ASN A 641 -40.40 -9.57 5.61
C ASN A 641 -39.18 -9.26 6.48
N ALA A 642 -38.58 -8.06 6.37
CA ALA A 642 -37.36 -7.71 7.10
C ALA A 642 -37.58 -7.32 8.58
N GLY A 643 -38.84 -7.16 9.01
CA GLY A 643 -39.17 -6.71 10.36
C GLY A 643 -38.86 -7.76 11.44
N PRO A 644 -38.72 -7.35 12.71
CA PRO A 644 -38.14 -8.19 13.76
C PRO A 644 -39.00 -9.37 14.18
N SER A 645 -40.32 -9.29 13.99
CA SER A 645 -41.30 -10.31 14.40
C SER A 645 -41.75 -11.24 13.26
N PHE A 646 -41.08 -11.18 12.10
CA PHE A 646 -41.42 -12.02 10.96
C PHE A 646 -40.58 -13.30 10.95
N ASP A 647 -41.19 -14.39 10.51
CA ASP A 647 -40.60 -15.72 10.30
C ASP A 647 -40.81 -16.07 8.81
N PRO A 648 -39.87 -15.69 7.92
CA PRO A 648 -40.04 -15.82 6.47
C PRO A 648 -39.84 -17.24 5.95
N ASP A 649 -39.07 -18.07 6.67
CA ASP A 649 -38.73 -19.44 6.29
C ASP A 649 -39.55 -20.51 7.02
N PHE A 650 -40.43 -20.09 7.93
CA PHE A 650 -41.41 -20.89 8.66
C PHE A 650 -40.76 -21.93 9.59
N ASP A 651 -39.59 -21.63 10.13
CA ASP A 651 -38.89 -22.50 11.07
C ASP A 651 -39.35 -22.30 12.54
N GLY A 652 -40.17 -21.28 12.79
CA GLY A 652 -40.72 -20.93 14.09
C GLY A 652 -39.91 -19.88 14.86
N HIS A 653 -38.88 -19.30 14.26
CA HIS A 653 -38.06 -18.25 14.82
C HIS A 653 -38.26 -16.92 14.07
N ASP A 654 -38.29 -15.82 14.83
CA ASP A 654 -38.42 -14.49 14.24
C ASP A 654 -37.05 -13.89 13.88
N ASN A 655 -37.05 -12.94 12.95
CA ASN A 655 -35.83 -12.28 12.49
C ASN A 655 -34.97 -11.70 13.62
N LEU A 656 -35.60 -11.19 14.70
CA LEU A 656 -34.85 -10.66 15.84
C LEU A 656 -34.06 -11.75 16.55
N PHE A 657 -34.67 -12.91 16.76
CA PHE A 657 -33.96 -14.07 17.28
C PHE A 657 -32.87 -14.54 16.31
N GLU A 658 -33.19 -14.69 15.03
CA GLU A 658 -32.26 -15.15 13.99
C GLU A 658 -31.04 -14.22 13.89
N PHE A 659 -31.23 -12.90 13.91
CA PHE A 659 -30.16 -11.90 13.95
C PHE A 659 -29.30 -12.00 15.21
N THR A 660 -29.95 -12.14 16.37
CA THR A 660 -29.27 -12.24 17.66
C THR A 660 -28.45 -13.53 17.76
N ALA A 661 -28.98 -14.64 17.25
CA ALA A 661 -28.34 -15.94 17.19
C ALA A 661 -27.34 -16.07 16.01
N GLY A 662 -27.40 -15.15 15.05
CA GLY A 662 -26.66 -15.10 13.78
C GLY A 662 -26.90 -16.33 12.91
N LEU A 663 -28.16 -16.55 12.65
CA LEU A 663 -28.70 -17.54 11.75
C LEU A 663 -29.11 -16.90 10.42
N ASP A 664 -29.62 -17.73 9.51
CA ASP A 664 -29.97 -17.33 8.14
C ASP A 664 -31.49 -17.36 8.03
N PRO A 665 -32.17 -16.19 8.04
CA PRO A 665 -33.62 -16.09 8.12
C PRO A 665 -34.36 -16.50 6.83
N LEU A 666 -33.61 -16.88 5.79
CA LEU A 666 -34.16 -17.40 4.54
C LEU A 666 -33.98 -18.92 4.41
N SER A 667 -33.43 -19.57 5.43
CA SER A 667 -33.06 -20.96 5.41
C SER A 667 -33.63 -21.68 6.61
N SER A 668 -34.75 -22.38 6.40
CA SER A 668 -35.42 -23.21 7.42
C SER A 668 -34.58 -24.40 7.92
N THR A 669 -33.31 -24.49 7.49
CA THR A 669 -32.34 -25.47 7.95
C THR A 669 -31.27 -24.84 8.84
N SER A 670 -31.14 -23.51 8.83
CA SER A 670 -30.37 -22.75 9.81
C SER A 670 -31.02 -22.94 11.17
N ARG A 671 -30.22 -23.14 12.21
CA ARG A 671 -30.76 -23.43 13.54
C ARG A 671 -29.71 -23.19 14.61
N PHE A 672 -30.16 -22.60 15.70
CA PHE A 672 -29.36 -22.49 16.91
C PHE A 672 -29.43 -23.81 17.69
N LEU A 673 -28.30 -24.51 17.72
CA LEU A 673 -28.15 -25.78 18.42
C LEU A 673 -27.64 -25.54 19.86
N MET A 674 -28.43 -26.01 20.80
CA MET A 674 -28.02 -26.22 22.19
C MET A 674 -27.96 -27.73 22.45
N ILE A 675 -26.76 -28.27 22.57
CA ILE A 675 -26.53 -29.70 22.80
C ILE A 675 -26.10 -29.89 24.24
N ASN A 676 -26.85 -30.69 25.00
CA ASN A 676 -26.47 -31.07 26.35
C ASN A 676 -25.91 -32.50 26.40
N GLY A 677 -24.81 -32.68 27.11
CA GLY A 677 -24.15 -33.99 27.22
C GLY A 677 -23.44 -34.16 28.55
N ARG A 678 -23.55 -35.34 29.14
CA ARG A 678 -22.73 -35.72 30.30
C ARG A 678 -21.36 -36.18 29.77
N PRO A 679 -20.24 -35.55 30.17
CA PRO A 679 -18.92 -36.04 29.82
C PRO A 679 -18.72 -37.44 30.39
N ALA A 680 -18.22 -38.37 29.57
CA ALA A 680 -18.11 -39.78 29.93
C ALA A 680 -17.19 -40.04 31.13
N ASP A 681 -16.26 -39.12 31.39
CA ASP A 681 -15.27 -39.13 32.46
C ASP A 681 -15.71 -38.34 33.71
N GLN A 682 -16.82 -37.61 33.68
CA GLN A 682 -17.24 -36.68 34.74
C GLN A 682 -18.75 -36.80 35.06
N PRO A 683 -19.18 -37.89 35.74
CA PRO A 683 -20.60 -38.24 35.92
C PRO A 683 -21.45 -37.24 36.72
N GLY A 684 -20.83 -36.27 37.40
CA GLY A 684 -21.47 -35.18 38.14
C GLY A 684 -21.54 -33.84 37.40
N ARG A 685 -21.26 -33.83 36.09
CA ARG A 685 -21.21 -32.60 35.28
C ARG A 685 -22.14 -32.65 34.09
N MET A 686 -22.49 -31.46 33.60
CA MET A 686 -23.27 -31.28 32.38
C MET A 686 -22.57 -30.29 31.46
N SER A 687 -22.26 -30.70 30.25
CA SER A 687 -21.78 -29.81 29.20
C SER A 687 -22.95 -29.28 28.39
N ILE A 688 -22.96 -27.98 28.15
CA ILE A 688 -23.89 -27.26 27.29
C ILE A 688 -23.07 -26.69 26.14
N THR A 689 -23.19 -27.29 24.96
CA THR A 689 -22.53 -26.85 23.73
C THR A 689 -23.48 -25.98 22.93
N ILE A 690 -22.99 -24.83 22.50
CA ILE A 690 -23.69 -23.79 21.77
C ILE A 690 -23.10 -23.70 20.36
N HIS A 691 -23.96 -23.72 19.33
CA HIS A 691 -23.59 -23.55 17.93
C HIS A 691 -24.75 -22.95 17.10
N PRO A 692 -24.53 -22.00 16.19
CA PRO A 692 -23.27 -21.30 15.98
C PRO A 692 -22.92 -20.37 17.15
N ARG A 693 -21.62 -20.15 17.35
CA ARG A 693 -21.11 -19.16 18.31
C ARG A 693 -20.47 -17.99 17.55
N LEU A 694 -20.77 -16.77 17.99
CA LEU A 694 -20.33 -15.53 17.36
C LEU A 694 -19.60 -14.63 18.35
N ASN A 695 -18.68 -13.80 17.83
CA ASN A 695 -17.70 -13.07 18.66
C ASN A 695 -18.27 -11.85 19.40
N ASP A 696 -19.23 -11.18 18.79
CA ASP A 696 -19.96 -9.98 19.24
C ASP A 696 -21.26 -10.32 19.98
N ARG A 697 -21.41 -11.55 20.50
CA ARG A 697 -22.56 -11.94 21.33
C ARG A 697 -22.13 -12.51 22.66
N THR A 698 -22.93 -12.25 23.69
CA THR A 698 -22.77 -12.83 25.02
C THR A 698 -23.73 -13.99 25.21
N TYR A 699 -23.19 -15.15 25.58
CA TYR A 699 -23.94 -16.37 25.82
C TYR A 699 -23.93 -16.71 27.31
N THR A 700 -25.06 -16.48 27.99
CA THR A 700 -25.23 -16.75 29.41
C THR A 700 -26.03 -18.03 29.61
N VAL A 701 -25.40 -19.08 30.15
CA VAL A 701 -26.12 -20.29 30.56
C VAL A 701 -26.76 -20.06 31.93
N LYS A 702 -28.08 -20.23 31.98
CA LYS A 702 -28.88 -20.18 33.21
C LYS A 702 -29.39 -21.58 33.54
N SER A 703 -29.60 -21.85 34.83
CA SER A 703 -30.16 -23.10 35.32
C SER A 703 -31.38 -22.88 36.22
N SER A 704 -32.22 -23.90 36.30
CA SER A 704 -33.39 -23.97 37.18
C SER A 704 -33.60 -25.41 37.64
N LEU A 705 -34.17 -25.61 38.84
CA LEU A 705 -34.59 -26.91 39.35
C LEU A 705 -36.02 -27.28 38.93
N THR A 706 -36.76 -26.34 38.35
CA THR A 706 -38.12 -26.53 37.85
C THR A 706 -38.24 -26.10 36.40
N LEU A 707 -39.15 -26.71 35.65
CA LEU A 707 -39.48 -26.35 34.26
C LEU A 707 -40.95 -25.92 34.19
N GLY A 708 -41.23 -24.75 33.60
CA GLY A 708 -42.59 -24.25 33.38
C GLY A 708 -42.80 -22.79 33.84
N PRO A 709 -44.05 -22.28 33.76
CA PRO A 709 -44.40 -20.94 34.20
C PRO A 709 -44.07 -20.73 35.70
N GLY A 710 -43.36 -19.65 36.02
CA GLY A 710 -42.92 -19.35 37.39
C GLY A 710 -41.55 -19.93 37.79
N SER A 711 -40.86 -20.68 36.91
CA SER A 711 -39.48 -21.11 37.16
C SER A 711 -38.53 -19.93 37.33
N THR A 712 -37.73 -19.97 38.39
CA THR A 712 -36.66 -18.98 38.64
C THR A 712 -35.38 -19.46 37.97
N TRP A 713 -34.87 -18.67 37.02
CA TRP A 713 -33.65 -18.99 36.28
C TRP A 713 -32.49 -18.14 36.76
N ALA A 714 -31.42 -18.78 37.24
CA ALA A 714 -30.21 -18.11 37.70
C ALA A 714 -29.03 -18.42 36.77
N PRO A 715 -28.13 -17.45 36.47
CA PRO A 715 -26.86 -17.73 35.81
C PRO A 715 -26.07 -18.82 36.52
N LEU A 716 -25.35 -19.66 35.78
CA LEU A 716 -24.40 -20.59 36.38
C LEU A 716 -23.29 -19.80 37.08
N THR A 717 -22.98 -20.19 38.32
CA THR A 717 -21.95 -19.55 39.15
C THR A 717 -20.68 -20.39 39.27
N SER A 718 -20.71 -21.65 38.82
CA SER A 718 -19.56 -22.56 38.85
C SER A 718 -19.56 -23.39 37.57
N PHE A 719 -18.67 -23.04 36.64
CA PHE A 719 -18.56 -23.69 35.35
C PHE A 719 -17.15 -23.56 34.77
N THR A 720 -16.85 -24.41 33.78
CA THR A 720 -15.67 -24.27 32.92
C THR A 720 -16.11 -23.98 31.49
N VAL A 721 -15.25 -23.33 30.69
CA VAL A 721 -15.54 -22.98 29.29
C VAL A 721 -14.49 -23.56 28.36
N SER A 722 -14.94 -24.11 27.23
CA SER A 722 -14.13 -24.42 26.05
C SER A 722 -14.74 -23.68 24.85
N ASP A 723 -13.93 -23.03 24.03
CA ASP A 723 -14.39 -22.23 22.88
C ASP A 723 -13.39 -22.40 21.73
N ASP A 724 -13.87 -22.82 20.56
CA ASP A 724 -13.06 -23.03 19.36
C ASP A 724 -13.35 -21.99 18.26
N GLY A 725 -14.17 -20.97 18.56
CA GLY A 725 -14.58 -19.95 17.62
C GLY A 725 -15.85 -20.28 16.83
N LEU A 726 -16.22 -21.56 16.69
CA LEU A 726 -17.46 -22.01 16.02
C LEU A 726 -18.50 -22.55 17.01
N THR A 727 -18.01 -23.14 18.10
CA THR A 727 -18.79 -23.72 19.18
C THR A 727 -18.24 -23.24 20.53
N ARG A 728 -19.14 -23.06 21.49
CA ARG A 728 -18.78 -22.81 22.89
C ARG A 728 -19.41 -23.86 23.76
N THR A 729 -18.60 -24.57 24.54
CA THR A 729 -19.06 -25.55 25.53
C THR A 729 -18.86 -25.00 26.94
N ILE A 730 -19.96 -24.87 27.67
CA ILE A 730 -19.99 -24.48 29.08
C ILE A 730 -20.33 -25.71 29.91
N THR A 731 -19.43 -26.11 30.82
CA THR A 731 -19.62 -27.28 31.68
C THR A 731 -20.02 -26.85 33.09
N ASP A 732 -21.26 -27.11 33.52
CA ASP A 732 -21.69 -26.95 34.91
C ASP A 732 -20.94 -27.97 35.78
N THR A 733 -20.10 -27.47 36.69
CA THR A 733 -19.30 -28.33 37.57
C THR A 733 -20.07 -28.82 38.80
N ASN A 734 -21.27 -28.30 39.03
CA ASN A 734 -22.14 -28.59 40.18
C ASN A 734 -23.44 -29.31 39.77
N ALA A 735 -23.43 -30.10 38.68
CA ALA A 735 -24.60 -30.86 38.22
C ALA A 735 -24.81 -32.19 38.99
N VAL A 736 -24.45 -32.22 40.27
CA VAL A 736 -24.30 -33.44 41.08
C VAL A 736 -25.60 -33.97 41.70
N GLU A 737 -26.64 -33.15 41.89
CA GLU A 737 -27.89 -33.56 42.54
C GLU A 737 -29.14 -32.93 41.91
N GLY A 738 -30.19 -33.73 41.69
CA GLY A 738 -31.49 -33.31 41.14
C GLY A 738 -31.55 -33.13 39.62
N ALA A 739 -32.76 -33.08 39.06
CA ALA A 739 -32.97 -32.72 37.66
C ALA A 739 -32.80 -31.20 37.51
N LYS A 740 -31.71 -30.77 36.85
CA LYS A 740 -31.51 -29.37 36.43
C LYS A 740 -31.96 -29.18 34.99
N PHE A 741 -32.63 -28.05 34.74
CA PHE A 741 -32.94 -27.55 33.42
C PHE A 741 -31.99 -26.42 33.07
N TYR A 742 -31.61 -26.32 31.81
CA TYR A 742 -30.68 -25.30 31.31
C TYR A 742 -31.36 -24.49 30.23
N LYS A 743 -31.02 -23.21 30.16
CA LYS A 743 -31.33 -22.35 29.02
C LYS A 743 -30.13 -21.47 28.70
N VAL A 744 -29.99 -21.10 27.43
CA VAL A 744 -28.98 -20.15 26.97
C VAL A 744 -29.67 -18.83 26.66
N GLU A 745 -29.20 -17.76 27.27
CA GLU A 745 -29.58 -16.40 26.93
C GLU A 745 -28.49 -15.80 26.04
N ILE A 746 -28.87 -15.35 24.85
CA ILE A 746 -27.99 -14.71 23.88
C ILE A 746 -28.31 -13.21 23.90
N THR A 747 -27.29 -12.38 24.00
CA THR A 747 -27.43 -10.92 23.96
C THR A 747 -26.38 -10.32 23.04
N LYS A 748 -26.78 -9.30 22.28
CA LYS A 748 -25.88 -8.46 21.49
C LYS A 748 -25.54 -7.21 22.33
N PRO A 749 -24.25 -6.88 22.58
CA PRO A 749 -23.81 -5.73 23.39
C PRO A 749 -24.30 -4.38 22.87
#